data_AF-A0A024JU33-F1
#
_entry.id   AF-A0A024JU33-F1
#
_cell.length_a   1.000
_cell.length_b   1.000
_cell.length_c   1.000
_cell.angle_alpha   90.00
_cell.angle_beta   90.00
_cell.angle_gamma   90.00
#
_symmetry.space_group_name_H-M   'P 1'
#
loop_
_entity.id
_entity.type
_entity.pdbx_description
1 polymer ?
#
loop_
_entity_poly.entity_id
_entity_poly.type
_entity_poly.pdbx_seq_one_letter_code
_entity_poly.pdbx_strand_id
1 'polypeptide(L)'
;MEAFYERLIFRAATIDELLSDAFEPLPGQKSDSELAARRLAAWCRSSASGDWSLFARRLGRDGLSIDGVLARFATIRRNASRPAPTWIDDAVWICEASQNSARTASKPPASQAESCAFEDLLEPVVRDAEARLWSDVGGRVDPAVGERARASLRRALVVDLSDLAAPAMYERFAEARKDDADLSVHADGAHSRSTARYQDFVSEMNAGGMRRLFDEKPVLLRLLATLTRQWIDASAELIRRLDADLPAIRHDLFGVDTCGEIASIDGGLSDPHNFGRSVRTIRFDDGSRVVYKPKDLTVDRAWYELIQRLNHNAPIDLKVPRLLACAGYGWTEFIDHTSCHDPQRFRRYFRRAGGWLALFHCFVGVDMHQENIIAHGEHPVPIDLEMILQAADAPGGLDPDDGAGRAYQAATEKLSNSVQEIGMLPVYGKHSNTVFSIGGVTSNPAPRVKLTWTDINSDTMRPTKVADSGTISNLPHVEGRHARLGDYLDDFISGFNDYAMFLHRQRPDDLFDGFAGLTIRKVARPTRFYYMLLERLKDHRTMDDGVIWSAQADFATRLADWQHDHDPMWPLQRLERAAVAELNVPHFMMTSDGHEIRDAAGTSIPVRGTPGLDRARARVRDLDSEEIAWQVEVIRQSTGSLRQKPRDAEPDRLHGFVTTGEPSHKVFAAEADTVARTLFSHAHFEGPGAAWIGLDWLGDSEISQLIALGDDLYNGTGGIALFLAAHAAVANSTSSRNLAMAALARLRETLRGRNPAQIARLLGLGGGLGLGSIVYSLAVISALLDHDDVLSDAHRAAKLIAPDVISADRQLDVLAGSAGAVLGLLRLYRQTGSSDALERATNCGRHLLAEHRVGPVGRRSWPAPGSGGPLNGLPRGAAGFAYALAALASATGSDEFASAAEECIAFENATFDAERSNWPDTSSGSAATWSGNWCRGAPGIGLARVAMTKQTALRGEPIVTDIRRALEGVEREWPGSTDTLCCGTLGSIEFLWEAADVLSRPDLRDTATQRLLAVAQTARSTGSYRWNGGISRFNLGLFRGIAGVGYTMLRRVDPSLPNVLIWE
;
A
#
# COMPACT_ATOMS: atom_id res chain seq x y z
N MET A 1 31.06 5.86 -36.39
CA MET A 1 29.79 6.28 -35.78
C MET A 1 29.72 7.80 -35.87
N GLU A 2 28.60 8.38 -36.30
CA GLU A 2 28.42 9.84 -36.38
C GLU A 2 28.61 10.48 -34.99
N ALA A 3 29.18 11.69 -34.91
CA ALA A 3 29.46 12.37 -33.63
C ALA A 3 28.21 12.57 -32.75
N PHE A 4 27.02 12.59 -33.36
CA PHE A 4 25.74 12.60 -32.66
C PHE A 4 25.54 11.34 -31.78
N TYR A 5 25.74 10.15 -32.33
CA TYR A 5 25.51 8.89 -31.62
C TYR A 5 26.54 8.62 -30.53
N GLU A 6 27.79 9.07 -30.69
CA GLU A 6 28.80 9.01 -29.62
C GLU A 6 28.39 9.88 -28.41
N ARG A 7 27.85 11.09 -28.65
CA ARG A 7 27.29 11.92 -27.56
C ARG A 7 26.05 11.30 -26.94
N LEU A 8 25.20 10.68 -27.76
CA LEU A 8 23.99 9.98 -27.32
C LEU A 8 24.32 8.83 -26.36
N ILE A 9 25.31 7.99 -26.69
CA ILE A 9 25.78 6.89 -25.82
C ILE A 9 26.14 7.43 -24.44
N PHE A 10 26.93 8.51 -24.36
CA PHE A 10 27.33 9.09 -23.08
C PHE A 10 26.14 9.67 -22.30
N ARG A 11 25.30 10.47 -22.96
CA ARG A 11 24.21 11.18 -22.28
C ARG A 11 23.03 10.27 -21.92
N ALA A 12 22.87 9.13 -22.58
CA ALA A 12 21.86 8.11 -22.25
C ALA A 12 22.41 6.94 -21.42
N ALA A 13 23.70 6.96 -21.05
CA ALA A 13 24.28 5.92 -20.22
C ALA A 13 23.72 5.96 -18.80
N THR A 14 23.39 4.78 -18.28
CA THR A 14 22.94 4.56 -16.91
C THR A 14 24.11 4.62 -15.91
N ILE A 15 23.79 4.67 -14.62
CA ILE A 15 24.78 4.51 -13.54
C ILE A 15 25.62 3.24 -13.74
N ASP A 16 24.97 2.10 -13.97
CA ASP A 16 25.64 0.80 -14.06
C ASP A 16 26.53 0.71 -15.31
N GLU A 17 26.08 1.26 -16.45
CA GLU A 17 26.90 1.34 -17.66
C GLU A 17 28.14 2.21 -17.44
N LEU A 18 28.02 3.41 -16.84
CA LEU A 18 29.16 4.30 -16.61
C LEU A 18 30.18 3.76 -15.60
N LEU A 19 29.73 2.97 -14.63
CA LEU A 19 30.60 2.33 -13.64
C LEU A 19 31.29 1.08 -14.19
N SER A 20 30.86 0.55 -15.34
CA SER A 20 31.47 -0.61 -15.98
C SER A 20 32.78 -0.30 -16.70
N ASP A 21 33.46 -1.36 -17.16
CA ASP A 21 34.67 -1.26 -18.00
C ASP A 21 34.40 -0.80 -19.44
N ALA A 22 33.13 -0.58 -19.81
CA ALA A 22 32.76 -0.07 -21.13
C ALA A 22 33.15 1.41 -21.32
N PHE A 23 33.43 2.12 -20.22
CA PHE A 23 33.85 3.50 -20.23
C PHE A 23 35.12 3.69 -19.42
N GLU A 24 35.87 4.76 -19.71
CA GLU A 24 37.10 5.13 -19.01
C GLU A 24 37.06 6.62 -18.64
N PRO A 25 37.46 7.00 -17.41
CA PRO A 25 37.55 8.40 -17.01
C PRO A 25 38.69 9.10 -17.76
N LEU A 26 38.45 10.35 -18.14
CA LEU A 26 39.45 11.25 -18.70
C LEU A 26 39.81 12.35 -17.70
N PRO A 27 41.04 12.91 -17.73
CA PRO A 27 41.39 14.07 -16.91
C PRO A 27 40.48 15.27 -17.25
N GLY A 28 39.66 15.71 -16.29
CA GLY A 28 38.55 16.65 -16.53
C GLY A 28 38.91 18.15 -16.46
N GLN A 29 38.00 18.97 -17.00
CA GLN A 29 37.92 20.43 -16.85
C GLN A 29 36.96 20.83 -15.71
N LYS A 30 36.92 22.11 -15.31
CA LYS A 30 36.13 22.59 -14.16
C LYS A 30 34.61 22.34 -14.28
N SER A 31 34.05 22.41 -15.49
CA SER A 31 32.64 22.10 -15.79
C SER A 31 32.25 20.65 -15.49
N ASP A 32 33.23 19.74 -15.50
CA ASP A 32 33.01 18.30 -15.40
C ASP A 32 32.76 17.90 -13.95
N SER A 33 33.35 18.65 -13.01
CA SER A 33 33.14 18.49 -11.58
C SER A 33 31.72 18.86 -11.15
N GLU A 34 31.12 19.88 -11.76
CA GLU A 34 29.74 20.30 -11.46
C GLU A 34 28.70 19.27 -11.96
N LEU A 35 28.89 18.73 -13.17
CA LEU A 35 28.04 17.66 -13.69
C LEU A 35 28.15 16.38 -12.83
N ALA A 36 29.38 15.96 -12.49
CA ALA A 36 29.60 14.79 -11.64
C ALA A 36 28.96 14.94 -10.26
N ALA A 37 29.10 16.12 -9.63
CA ALA A 37 28.47 16.43 -8.35
C ALA A 37 26.94 16.41 -8.44
N ARG A 38 26.34 16.97 -9.50
CA ARG A 38 24.87 16.91 -9.71
C ARG A 38 24.37 15.48 -9.85
N ARG A 39 25.06 14.65 -10.65
CA ARG A 39 24.76 13.23 -10.84
C ARG A 39 24.86 12.45 -9.52
N LEU A 40 25.94 12.63 -8.76
CA LEU A 40 26.14 11.98 -7.46
C LEU A 40 25.06 12.40 -6.45
N ALA A 41 24.74 13.70 -6.39
CA ALA A 41 23.70 14.22 -5.51
C ALA A 41 22.30 13.68 -5.88
N ALA A 42 22.00 13.50 -7.17
CA ALA A 42 20.77 12.85 -7.61
C ALA A 42 20.69 11.39 -7.13
N TRP A 43 21.80 10.65 -7.22
CA TRP A 43 21.87 9.28 -6.74
C TRP A 43 21.74 9.16 -5.21
N CYS A 44 22.42 10.01 -4.45
CA CYS A 44 22.30 10.10 -3.00
C CYS A 44 20.86 10.47 -2.56
N ARG A 45 20.24 11.43 -3.25
CA ARG A 45 18.82 11.75 -3.02
C ARG A 45 17.93 10.56 -3.28
N SER A 46 18.10 9.84 -4.40
CA SER A 46 17.24 8.71 -4.74
C SER A 46 17.40 7.52 -3.80
N SER A 47 18.62 7.12 -3.46
CA SER A 47 18.92 5.89 -2.71
C SER A 47 18.93 6.05 -1.19
N ALA A 48 19.26 7.25 -0.69
CA ALA A 48 19.49 7.53 0.74
C ALA A 48 18.75 8.78 1.24
N SER A 49 17.83 9.34 0.45
CA SER A 49 17.11 10.59 0.78
C SER A 49 18.04 11.78 1.06
N GLY A 50 19.27 11.77 0.53
CA GLY A 50 20.27 12.81 0.76
C GLY A 50 21.17 12.58 1.97
N ASP A 51 21.03 11.47 2.70
CA ASP A 51 21.95 11.09 3.78
C ASP A 51 23.26 10.54 3.19
N TRP A 52 24.30 11.37 3.23
CA TRP A 52 25.63 11.03 2.71
C TRP A 52 26.32 9.89 3.47
N SER A 53 26.02 9.70 4.76
CA SER A 53 26.62 8.62 5.56
C SER A 53 26.01 7.27 5.16
N LEU A 54 24.69 7.22 5.02
CA LEU A 54 23.98 6.05 4.52
C LEU A 54 24.36 5.77 3.06
N PHE A 55 24.47 6.81 2.23
CA PHE A 55 24.90 6.68 0.85
C PHE A 55 26.32 6.13 0.71
N ALA A 56 27.26 6.54 1.57
CA ALA A 56 28.61 5.96 1.59
C ALA A 56 28.59 4.46 1.91
N ARG A 57 27.73 4.00 2.83
CA ARG A 57 27.54 2.56 3.10
C ARG A 57 26.94 1.83 1.91
N ARG A 58 25.96 2.46 1.24
CA ARG A 58 25.37 1.95 -0.01
C ARG A 58 26.41 1.76 -1.10
N LEU A 59 27.34 2.70 -1.26
CA LEU A 59 28.46 2.54 -2.20
C LEU A 59 29.40 1.41 -1.74
N GLY A 60 29.71 1.36 -0.45
CA GLY A 60 30.54 0.32 0.15
C GLY A 60 30.03 -1.11 -0.08
N ARG A 61 28.71 -1.34 -0.06
CA ARG A 61 28.12 -2.66 -0.36
C ARG A 61 28.39 -3.15 -1.78
N ASP A 62 28.56 -2.23 -2.73
CA ASP A 62 28.97 -2.54 -4.10
C ASP A 62 30.49 -2.42 -4.31
N GLY A 63 31.27 -2.24 -3.23
CA GLY A 63 32.72 -2.04 -3.30
C GLY A 63 33.13 -0.71 -3.93
N LEU A 64 32.24 0.28 -3.95
CA LEU A 64 32.45 1.60 -4.55
C LEU A 64 32.86 2.65 -3.52
N SER A 65 33.67 3.62 -3.94
CA SER A 65 34.00 4.83 -3.17
C SER A 65 33.41 6.08 -3.83
N ILE A 66 33.15 7.12 -3.04
CA ILE A 66 32.64 8.41 -3.55
C ILE A 66 33.57 8.97 -4.63
N ASP A 67 34.88 8.98 -4.37
CA ASP A 67 35.88 9.52 -5.30
C ASP A 67 35.93 8.70 -6.61
N GLY A 68 35.84 7.37 -6.51
CA GLY A 68 35.80 6.49 -7.68
C GLY A 68 34.57 6.73 -8.54
N VAL A 69 33.40 6.92 -7.93
CA VAL A 69 32.15 7.24 -8.64
C VAL A 69 32.21 8.62 -9.28
N LEU A 70 32.71 9.64 -8.57
CA LEU A 70 32.86 10.99 -9.11
C LEU A 70 33.73 11.02 -10.37
N ALA A 71 34.83 10.27 -10.38
CA ALA A 71 35.70 10.15 -11.56
C ALA A 71 34.95 9.56 -12.76
N ARG A 72 34.02 8.62 -12.53
CA ARG A 72 33.20 7.98 -13.57
C ARG A 72 32.00 8.83 -14.02
N PHE A 73 31.54 9.76 -13.18
CA PHE A 73 30.41 10.65 -13.50
C PHE A 73 30.83 11.95 -14.20
N ALA A 74 32.13 12.24 -14.25
CA ALA A 74 32.73 13.37 -14.95
C ALA A 74 32.88 13.08 -16.47
N THR A 75 33.94 13.60 -17.08
CA THR A 75 34.25 13.33 -18.50
C THR A 75 34.83 11.92 -18.66
N ILE A 76 34.18 11.15 -19.50
CA ILE A 76 34.56 9.78 -19.81
C ILE A 76 34.57 9.55 -21.33
N ARG A 77 35.27 8.52 -21.77
CA ARG A 77 35.20 8.02 -23.16
C ARG A 77 34.75 6.56 -23.17
N ARG A 78 34.12 6.15 -24.27
CA ARG A 78 33.84 4.74 -24.53
C ARG A 78 35.15 4.00 -24.77
N ASN A 79 35.29 2.83 -24.16
CA ASN A 79 36.37 1.91 -24.50
C ASN A 79 36.04 1.20 -25.83
N ALA A 80 36.78 1.54 -26.89
CA ALA A 80 36.56 0.99 -28.22
C ALA A 80 36.75 -0.53 -28.31
N SER A 81 37.45 -1.16 -27.34
CA SER A 81 37.64 -2.62 -27.28
C SER A 81 36.41 -3.37 -26.72
N ARG A 82 35.44 -2.66 -26.14
CA ARG A 82 34.19 -3.23 -25.63
C ARG A 82 33.07 -3.08 -26.68
N PRO A 83 32.09 -4.01 -26.75
CA PRO A 83 30.89 -3.83 -27.58
C PRO A 83 30.16 -2.53 -27.26
N ALA A 84 29.50 -1.93 -28.26
CA ALA A 84 28.62 -0.80 -28.01
C ALA A 84 27.36 -1.27 -27.25
N PRO A 85 26.67 -0.37 -26.51
CA PRO A 85 25.40 -0.72 -25.89
C PRO A 85 24.41 -1.23 -26.94
N THR A 86 23.73 -2.34 -26.67
CA THR A 86 22.88 -3.05 -27.65
C THR A 86 21.76 -2.17 -28.23
N TRP A 87 21.22 -1.24 -27.45
CA TRP A 87 20.17 -0.32 -27.88
C TRP A 87 20.64 0.68 -28.96
N ILE A 88 21.95 0.91 -29.14
CA ILE A 88 22.42 1.97 -30.05
C ILE A 88 22.14 1.62 -31.51
N ASP A 89 22.29 0.35 -31.89
CA ASP A 89 22.06 -0.09 -33.26
C ASP A 89 20.59 0.12 -33.64
N ASP A 90 19.68 -0.10 -32.68
CA ASP A 90 18.26 0.19 -32.85
C ASP A 90 17.95 1.69 -32.86
N ALA A 91 18.61 2.47 -31.99
CA ALA A 91 18.44 3.92 -31.95
C ALA A 91 18.84 4.60 -33.28
N VAL A 92 19.86 4.09 -33.98
CA VAL A 92 20.29 4.64 -35.28
C VAL A 92 19.18 4.54 -36.31
N TRP A 93 18.66 3.34 -36.57
CA TRP A 93 17.64 3.18 -37.60
C TRP A 93 16.29 3.79 -37.18
N ILE A 94 15.97 3.83 -35.89
CA ILE A 94 14.76 4.53 -35.39
C ILE A 94 14.87 6.02 -35.65
N CYS A 95 16.03 6.62 -35.37
CA CYS A 95 16.25 8.04 -35.62
C CYS A 95 16.16 8.37 -37.13
N GLU A 96 16.67 7.48 -37.99
CA GLU A 96 16.54 7.60 -39.45
C GLU A 96 15.10 7.43 -39.93
N ALA A 97 14.38 6.43 -39.41
CA ALA A 97 12.97 6.18 -39.74
C ALA A 97 12.07 7.36 -39.33
N SER A 98 12.29 7.95 -38.15
CA SER A 98 11.56 9.14 -37.67
C SER A 98 11.80 10.41 -38.49
N GLN A 99 12.76 10.42 -39.41
CA GLN A 99 13.03 11.55 -40.32
C GLN A 99 12.50 11.30 -41.74
N ASN A 100 12.13 10.07 -42.07
CA ASN A 100 11.71 9.68 -43.40
C ASN A 100 10.22 9.93 -43.63
N SER A 101 9.91 11.07 -44.26
CA SER A 101 8.54 11.48 -44.68
C SER A 101 8.00 10.73 -45.92
N ALA A 102 8.68 9.67 -46.37
CA ALA A 102 8.33 9.00 -47.63
C ALA A 102 7.07 8.12 -47.49
N ARG A 103 5.95 8.68 -47.97
CA ARG A 103 4.64 8.07 -48.28
C ARG A 103 3.79 7.62 -47.09
N THR A 104 3.07 8.57 -46.49
CA THR A 104 1.74 8.28 -45.95
C THR A 104 0.77 8.12 -47.13
N ALA A 105 0.43 6.88 -47.49
CA ALA A 105 -0.78 6.65 -48.28
C ALA A 105 -1.97 7.15 -47.46
N SER A 106 -2.92 7.85 -48.08
CA SER A 106 -4.12 8.35 -47.42
C SER A 106 -4.86 7.19 -46.74
N LYS A 107 -4.72 7.03 -45.42
CA LYS A 107 -5.55 6.11 -44.65
C LYS A 107 -6.97 6.70 -44.62
N PRO A 108 -8.03 5.89 -44.78
CA PRO A 108 -9.38 6.33 -44.41
C PRO A 108 -9.37 6.72 -42.93
N PRO A 109 -10.20 7.68 -42.50
CA PRO A 109 -10.23 8.11 -41.11
C PRO A 109 -10.57 6.91 -40.23
N ALA A 110 -9.61 6.48 -39.41
CA ALA A 110 -9.87 5.53 -38.34
C ALA A 110 -10.92 6.14 -37.40
N SER A 111 -11.73 5.30 -36.77
CA SER A 111 -12.63 5.79 -35.74
C SER A 111 -11.80 6.41 -34.60
N GLN A 112 -12.30 7.45 -33.93
CA GLN A 112 -11.56 8.10 -32.82
C GLN A 112 -11.21 7.12 -31.69
N ALA A 113 -11.95 6.00 -31.59
CA ALA A 113 -11.70 4.92 -30.64
C ALA A 113 -10.43 4.10 -30.98
N GLU A 114 -9.91 4.22 -32.20
CA GLU A 114 -8.81 3.42 -32.74
C GLU A 114 -7.53 4.22 -33.04
N SER A 115 -7.51 5.54 -32.84
CA SER A 115 -6.30 6.36 -33.06
C SER A 115 -5.43 6.47 -31.80
N CYS A 116 -4.11 6.55 -31.98
CA CYS A 116 -3.12 6.82 -30.93
C CYS A 116 -2.56 8.24 -31.06
N ALA A 117 -2.19 8.84 -29.92
CA ALA A 117 -1.56 10.15 -29.89
C ALA A 117 -0.24 10.15 -30.68
N PHE A 118 -0.11 11.07 -31.64
CA PHE A 118 1.04 11.21 -32.51
C PHE A 118 1.39 9.97 -33.34
N GLU A 119 0.41 9.12 -33.66
CA GLU A 119 0.65 7.89 -34.44
C GLU A 119 1.31 8.17 -35.80
N ASP A 120 1.05 9.32 -36.41
CA ASP A 120 1.67 9.74 -37.68
C ASP A 120 3.20 9.90 -37.59
N LEU A 121 3.72 10.29 -36.42
CA LEU A 121 5.17 10.43 -36.17
C LEU A 121 5.83 9.08 -35.83
N LEU A 122 5.05 8.11 -35.38
CA LEU A 122 5.52 6.79 -34.95
C LEU A 122 5.40 5.73 -36.04
N GLU A 123 4.46 5.91 -36.99
CA GLU A 123 4.19 4.96 -38.09
C GLU A 123 5.45 4.56 -38.88
N PRO A 124 6.38 5.46 -39.26
CA PRO A 124 7.59 5.05 -39.97
C PRO A 124 8.44 4.05 -39.19
N VAL A 125 8.56 4.26 -37.87
CA VAL A 125 9.30 3.37 -36.97
C VAL A 125 8.59 2.02 -36.86
N VAL A 126 7.27 2.03 -36.69
CA VAL A 126 6.45 0.82 -36.58
C VAL A 126 6.51 -0.03 -37.84
N ARG A 127 6.44 0.61 -39.02
CA ARG A 127 6.57 -0.08 -40.32
C ARG A 127 7.92 -0.75 -40.48
N ASP A 128 9.00 -0.05 -40.14
CA ASP A 128 10.35 -0.59 -40.25
C ASP A 128 10.60 -1.70 -39.20
N ALA A 129 10.03 -1.57 -37.99
CA ALA A 129 10.03 -2.63 -36.98
C ALA A 129 9.30 -3.89 -37.47
N GLU A 130 8.13 -3.73 -38.09
CA GLU A 130 7.38 -4.84 -38.68
C GLU A 130 8.18 -5.53 -39.79
N ALA A 131 8.81 -4.77 -40.68
CA ALA A 131 9.65 -5.33 -41.74
C ALA A 131 10.80 -6.19 -41.16
N ARG A 132 11.42 -5.72 -40.07
CA ARG A 132 12.47 -6.46 -39.35
C ARG A 132 11.92 -7.72 -38.68
N LEU A 133 10.76 -7.64 -38.04
CA LEU A 133 10.06 -8.80 -37.45
C LEU A 133 9.85 -9.91 -38.48
N TRP A 134 9.23 -9.60 -39.62
CA TRP A 134 8.94 -10.62 -40.64
C TRP A 134 10.18 -11.13 -41.37
N SER A 135 11.21 -10.31 -41.49
CA SER A 135 12.52 -10.74 -41.98
C SER A 135 13.16 -11.77 -41.05
N ASP A 136 13.03 -11.61 -39.73
CA ASP A 136 13.58 -12.52 -38.71
C ASP A 136 12.78 -13.83 -38.57
N VAL A 137 11.45 -13.76 -38.67
CA VAL A 137 10.58 -14.95 -38.60
C VAL A 137 10.80 -15.89 -39.81
N GLY A 138 11.13 -15.33 -40.99
CA GLY A 138 11.39 -16.08 -42.22
C GLY A 138 10.11 -16.56 -42.94
N GLY A 139 10.24 -17.04 -44.19
CA GLY A 139 9.10 -17.44 -45.03
C GLY A 139 8.49 -18.83 -44.75
N ARG A 140 8.82 -19.47 -43.63
CA ARG A 140 8.39 -20.84 -43.28
C ARG A 140 7.22 -20.91 -42.30
N VAL A 141 6.79 -19.78 -41.73
CA VAL A 141 5.64 -19.72 -40.81
C VAL A 141 4.34 -19.79 -41.60
N ASP A 142 3.42 -20.64 -41.13
CA ASP A 142 2.13 -21.03 -41.72
C ASP A 142 1.30 -19.80 -42.15
N PRO A 143 0.56 -19.88 -43.27
CA PRO A 143 -0.40 -18.85 -43.71
C PRO A 143 -1.44 -18.40 -42.65
N ALA A 144 -1.56 -19.09 -41.51
CA ALA A 144 -2.52 -18.77 -40.45
C ALA A 144 -2.42 -17.36 -39.82
N VAL A 145 -1.26 -16.68 -39.84
CA VAL A 145 -1.13 -15.29 -39.35
C VAL A 145 -1.45 -14.28 -40.45
N GLY A 146 -2.75 -14.11 -40.70
CA GLY A 146 -3.29 -13.18 -41.69
C GLY A 146 -3.10 -11.69 -41.32
N GLU A 147 -3.40 -10.81 -42.28
CA GLU A 147 -3.17 -9.36 -42.15
C GLU A 147 -3.86 -8.71 -40.93
N ARG A 148 -5.00 -9.25 -40.48
CA ARG A 148 -5.69 -8.78 -39.27
C ARG A 148 -4.85 -8.98 -38.01
N ALA A 149 -4.27 -10.17 -37.83
CA ALA A 149 -3.37 -10.47 -36.72
C ALA A 149 -2.11 -9.60 -36.76
N ARG A 150 -1.56 -9.36 -37.95
CA ARG A 150 -0.42 -8.42 -38.14
C ARG A 150 -0.79 -7.00 -37.74
N ALA A 151 -1.99 -6.54 -38.11
CA ALA A 151 -2.51 -5.24 -37.71
C ALA A 151 -2.65 -5.11 -36.18
N SER A 152 -3.10 -6.16 -35.49
CA SER A 152 -3.13 -6.18 -34.01
C SER A 152 -1.73 -6.03 -33.41
N LEU A 153 -0.73 -6.73 -33.93
CA LEU A 153 0.66 -6.62 -33.47
C LEU A 153 1.23 -5.22 -33.71
N ARG A 154 1.04 -4.64 -34.90
CA ARG A 154 1.43 -3.25 -35.20
C ARG A 154 0.79 -2.27 -34.24
N ARG A 155 -0.52 -2.44 -33.98
CA ARG A 155 -1.26 -1.58 -33.07
C ARG A 155 -0.70 -1.64 -31.66
N ALA A 156 -0.32 -2.81 -31.17
CA ALA A 156 0.31 -2.95 -29.86
C ALA A 156 1.61 -2.12 -29.77
N LEU A 157 2.48 -2.18 -30.79
CA LEU A 157 3.69 -1.35 -30.81
C LEU A 157 3.38 0.15 -30.86
N VAL A 158 2.42 0.58 -31.68
CA VAL A 158 2.01 2.00 -31.75
C VAL A 158 1.56 2.50 -30.38
N VAL A 159 0.76 1.69 -29.66
CA VAL A 159 0.29 2.04 -28.30
C VAL A 159 1.46 2.18 -27.34
N ASP A 160 2.37 1.21 -27.30
CA ASP A 160 3.51 1.23 -26.38
C ASP A 160 4.45 2.43 -26.63
N LEU A 161 4.74 2.73 -27.91
CA LEU A 161 5.58 3.88 -28.28
C LEU A 161 4.86 5.22 -28.03
N SER A 162 3.55 5.29 -28.27
CA SER A 162 2.74 6.47 -28.01
C SER A 162 2.64 6.77 -26.52
N ASP A 163 2.40 5.77 -25.68
CA ASP A 163 2.33 5.91 -24.22
C ASP A 163 3.65 6.46 -23.63
N LEU A 164 4.80 6.11 -24.23
CA LEU A 164 6.10 6.64 -23.83
C LEU A 164 6.38 8.05 -24.38
N ALA A 165 6.16 8.29 -25.68
CA ALA A 165 6.66 9.48 -26.36
C ALA A 165 5.66 10.64 -26.43
N ALA A 166 4.35 10.37 -26.35
CA ALA A 166 3.32 11.38 -26.53
C ALA A 166 3.43 12.56 -25.54
N PRO A 167 3.76 12.38 -24.24
CA PRO A 167 3.97 13.52 -23.35
C PRO A 167 5.05 14.50 -23.82
N ALA A 168 6.19 13.98 -24.31
CA ALA A 168 7.30 14.79 -24.79
C ALA A 168 6.97 15.50 -26.12
N MET A 169 6.29 14.79 -27.04
CA MET A 169 5.82 15.39 -28.30
C MET A 169 4.74 16.45 -28.04
N TYR A 170 3.86 16.21 -27.06
CA TYR A 170 2.81 17.15 -26.69
C TYR A 170 3.35 18.45 -26.08
N GLU A 171 4.40 18.39 -25.26
CA GLU A 171 5.06 19.59 -24.74
C GLU A 171 5.45 20.53 -25.88
N ARG A 172 6.11 20.00 -26.92
CA ARG A 172 6.49 20.76 -28.13
C ARG A 172 5.28 21.21 -28.95
N PHE A 173 4.27 20.35 -29.12
CA PHE A 173 3.05 20.72 -29.84
C PHE A 173 2.30 21.86 -29.13
N ALA A 174 2.25 21.83 -27.81
CA ALA A 174 1.62 22.86 -27.00
C ALA A 174 2.39 24.19 -27.06
N GLU A 175 3.73 24.16 -27.19
CA GLU A 175 4.56 25.34 -27.43
C GLU A 175 4.33 25.91 -28.83
N ALA A 176 4.40 25.09 -29.88
CA ALA A 176 4.13 25.50 -31.26
C ALA A 176 2.75 26.16 -31.42
N ARG A 177 1.75 25.69 -30.65
CA ARG A 177 0.41 26.28 -30.60
C ARG A 177 0.34 27.65 -29.91
N LYS A 178 1.24 27.96 -28.98
CA LYS A 178 1.27 29.23 -28.24
C LYS A 178 1.97 30.34 -29.02
N ASP A 179 2.97 30.00 -29.81
CA ASP A 179 3.74 30.98 -30.61
C ASP A 179 2.91 31.56 -31.78
N ASP A 180 1.81 30.88 -32.15
CA ASP A 180 0.87 31.28 -33.20
C ASP A 180 -0.34 32.09 -32.65
N ALA A 181 -0.23 32.67 -31.45
CA ALA A 181 -1.32 33.35 -30.74
C ALA A 181 -1.71 34.74 -31.27
N ASP A 182 -1.11 35.21 -32.37
CA ASP A 182 -1.37 36.55 -32.93
C ASP A 182 -2.57 36.61 -33.92
N LEU A 183 -3.39 35.55 -34.02
CA LEU A 183 -4.62 35.55 -34.81
C LEU A 183 -5.80 35.01 -34.00
N SER A 184 -6.35 35.87 -33.14
CA SER A 184 -7.63 35.68 -32.46
C SER A 184 -8.80 36.01 -33.39
N VAL A 185 -9.33 35.05 -34.14
CA VAL A 185 -10.56 35.28 -34.92
C VAL A 185 -11.46 34.03 -35.01
N HIS A 186 -12.67 34.19 -34.45
CA HIS A 186 -13.93 33.45 -34.65
C HIS A 186 -14.12 32.10 -33.94
N ALA A 187 -14.62 32.22 -32.70
CA ALA A 187 -15.59 31.28 -32.15
C ALA A 187 -16.91 31.39 -32.95
N ASP A 188 -17.14 30.46 -33.87
CA ASP A 188 -18.48 30.13 -34.34
C ASP A 188 -18.72 28.63 -34.22
N GLY A 189 -19.86 28.30 -33.60
CA GLY A 189 -20.21 26.99 -33.06
C GLY A 189 -20.56 25.92 -34.09
N ALA A 190 -19.59 25.48 -34.89
CA ALA A 190 -19.62 24.21 -35.59
C ALA A 190 -18.37 23.40 -35.24
N HIS A 191 -18.54 22.20 -34.68
CA HIS A 191 -17.45 21.29 -34.29
C HIS A 191 -16.74 20.70 -35.52
N SER A 192 -16.05 21.54 -36.30
CA SER A 192 -15.08 21.08 -37.30
C SER A 192 -13.73 20.90 -36.61
N ARG A 193 -13.30 19.63 -36.44
CA ARG A 193 -11.98 19.27 -35.93
C ARG A 193 -10.93 19.61 -36.98
N SER A 194 -10.38 20.82 -36.93
CA SER A 194 -9.22 21.18 -37.75
C SER A 194 -8.00 20.33 -37.37
N THR A 195 -7.23 19.94 -38.38
CA THR A 195 -5.97 19.18 -38.25
C THR A 195 -4.78 19.93 -38.86
N ALA A 196 -4.96 21.17 -39.31
CA ALA A 196 -3.95 21.91 -40.06
C ALA A 196 -2.69 22.15 -39.21
N ARG A 197 -2.85 22.64 -37.98
CA ARG A 197 -1.71 22.91 -37.09
C ARG A 197 -1.01 21.63 -36.66
N TYR A 198 -1.80 20.58 -36.43
CA TYR A 198 -1.24 19.27 -36.15
C TYR A 198 -0.40 18.74 -37.33
N GLN A 199 -0.87 18.88 -38.57
CA GLN A 199 -0.13 18.47 -39.77
C GLN A 199 1.14 19.31 -39.99
N ASP A 200 1.10 20.61 -39.72
CA ASP A 200 2.29 21.48 -39.76
C ASP A 200 3.32 21.04 -38.72
N PHE A 201 2.88 20.76 -37.49
CA PHE A 201 3.73 20.23 -36.43
C PHE A 201 4.36 18.88 -36.81
N VAL A 202 3.58 17.95 -37.38
CA VAL A 202 4.10 16.67 -37.85
C VAL A 202 5.18 16.88 -38.93
N SER A 203 4.95 17.81 -39.85
CA SER A 203 5.91 18.15 -40.91
C SER A 203 7.21 18.73 -40.36
N GLU A 204 7.13 19.63 -39.38
CA GLU A 204 8.30 20.20 -38.69
C GLU A 204 9.10 19.13 -37.94
N MET A 205 8.39 18.25 -37.23
CA MET A 205 9.00 17.15 -36.49
C MET A 205 9.76 16.20 -37.42
N ASN A 206 9.17 15.84 -38.57
CA ASN A 206 9.82 15.02 -39.58
C ASN A 206 11.03 15.72 -40.25
N ALA A 207 10.97 17.04 -40.45
CA ALA A 207 12.04 17.84 -41.05
C ALA A 207 13.29 18.04 -40.15
N GLY A 208 13.26 17.49 -38.94
CA GLY A 208 14.40 17.50 -38.01
C GLY A 208 14.02 17.75 -36.55
N GLY A 209 12.77 18.08 -36.24
CA GLY A 209 12.30 18.24 -34.85
C GLY A 209 12.43 16.98 -34.01
N MET A 210 12.22 15.79 -34.59
CA MET A 210 12.46 14.50 -33.90
C MET A 210 13.92 14.35 -33.47
N ARG A 211 14.86 14.69 -34.36
CA ARG A 211 16.30 14.63 -34.04
C ARG A 211 16.68 15.62 -32.92
N ARG A 212 16.11 16.83 -32.93
CA ARG A 212 16.29 17.82 -31.85
C ARG A 212 15.74 17.30 -30.52
N LEU A 213 14.55 16.69 -30.55
CA LEU A 213 13.95 16.06 -29.37
C LEU A 213 14.86 14.97 -28.80
N PHE A 214 15.43 14.11 -29.63
CA PHE A 214 16.37 13.07 -29.18
C PHE A 214 17.71 13.63 -28.68
N ASP A 215 18.19 14.75 -29.23
CA ASP A 215 19.39 15.41 -28.70
C ASP A 215 19.12 16.03 -27.32
N GLU A 216 17.95 16.62 -27.10
CA GLU A 216 17.56 17.16 -25.79
C GLU A 216 17.22 16.07 -24.77
N LYS A 217 16.54 15.01 -25.23
CA LYS A 217 16.04 13.88 -24.44
C LYS A 217 16.64 12.55 -24.92
N PRO A 218 17.95 12.33 -24.76
CA PRO A 218 18.66 11.16 -25.27
C PRO A 218 18.14 9.83 -24.70
N VAL A 219 17.65 9.84 -23.46
CA VAL A 219 17.04 8.65 -22.84
C VAL A 219 15.73 8.26 -23.53
N LEU A 220 14.97 9.20 -24.10
CA LEU A 220 13.74 8.88 -24.83
C LEU A 220 14.04 7.98 -26.04
N LEU A 221 15.08 8.30 -26.82
CA LEU A 221 15.50 7.49 -27.96
C LEU A 221 16.01 6.11 -27.51
N ARG A 222 16.76 6.03 -26.41
CA ARG A 222 17.16 4.75 -25.80
C ARG A 222 15.94 3.89 -25.47
N LEU A 223 14.92 4.46 -24.84
CA LEU A 223 13.72 3.73 -24.42
C LEU A 223 12.84 3.32 -25.62
N LEU A 224 12.70 4.17 -26.64
CA LEU A 224 12.05 3.80 -27.90
C LEU A 224 12.76 2.62 -28.57
N ALA A 225 14.09 2.65 -28.64
CA ALA A 225 14.89 1.54 -29.16
C ALA A 225 14.69 0.27 -28.35
N THR A 226 14.72 0.38 -27.02
CA THR A 226 14.52 -0.73 -26.09
C THR A 226 13.14 -1.38 -26.29
N LEU A 227 12.05 -0.59 -26.25
CA LEU A 227 10.68 -1.12 -26.42
C LEU A 227 10.47 -1.73 -27.81
N THR A 228 10.99 -1.08 -28.85
CA THR A 228 10.86 -1.57 -30.23
C THR A 228 11.58 -2.91 -30.39
N ARG A 229 12.80 -3.03 -29.89
CA ARG A 229 13.57 -4.28 -29.93
C ARG A 229 12.88 -5.42 -29.18
N GLN A 230 12.43 -5.13 -27.95
CA GLN A 230 11.65 -6.07 -27.13
C GLN A 230 10.40 -6.55 -27.87
N TRP A 231 9.64 -5.65 -28.51
CA TRP A 231 8.46 -6.01 -29.30
C TRP A 231 8.81 -6.92 -30.48
N ILE A 232 9.88 -6.61 -31.24
CA ILE A 232 10.30 -7.44 -32.38
C ILE A 232 10.67 -8.84 -31.88
N ASP A 233 11.51 -8.96 -30.84
CA ASP A 233 11.96 -10.26 -30.33
C ASP A 233 10.81 -11.10 -29.76
N ALA A 234 9.99 -10.51 -28.89
CA ALA A 234 8.88 -11.20 -28.24
C ALA A 234 7.80 -11.62 -29.24
N SER A 235 7.53 -10.79 -30.26
CA SER A 235 6.58 -11.12 -31.32
C SER A 235 7.12 -12.23 -32.23
N ALA A 236 8.41 -12.19 -32.59
CA ALA A 236 9.03 -13.23 -33.40
C ALA A 236 9.02 -14.59 -32.67
N GLU A 237 9.33 -14.58 -31.37
CA GLU A 237 9.25 -15.77 -30.51
C GLU A 237 7.83 -16.33 -30.42
N LEU A 238 6.83 -15.48 -30.16
CA LEU A 238 5.42 -15.87 -30.13
C LEU A 238 4.99 -16.50 -31.45
N ILE A 239 5.29 -15.85 -32.58
CA ILE A 239 4.85 -16.32 -33.91
C ILE A 239 5.43 -17.70 -34.21
N ARG A 240 6.73 -17.92 -33.95
CA ARG A 240 7.37 -19.23 -34.15
C ARG A 240 6.79 -20.32 -33.26
N ARG A 241 6.48 -19.99 -31.99
CA ARG A 241 5.86 -20.94 -31.05
C ARG A 241 4.43 -21.27 -31.44
N LEU A 242 3.66 -20.26 -31.86
CA LEU A 242 2.29 -20.43 -32.32
C LEU A 242 2.23 -21.35 -33.53
N ASP A 243 3.10 -21.13 -34.51
CA ASP A 243 3.24 -21.96 -35.71
C ASP A 243 3.53 -23.43 -35.36
N ALA A 244 4.52 -23.66 -34.50
CA ALA A 244 4.94 -24.99 -34.09
C ALA A 244 3.85 -25.76 -33.32
N ASP A 245 3.10 -25.07 -32.46
CA ASP A 245 2.16 -25.69 -31.54
C ASP A 245 0.71 -25.70 -32.05
N LEU A 246 0.42 -25.05 -33.18
CA LEU A 246 -0.95 -24.91 -33.69
C LEU A 246 -1.69 -26.25 -33.84
N PRO A 247 -1.08 -27.35 -34.32
CA PRO A 247 -1.74 -28.65 -34.37
C PRO A 247 -2.15 -29.18 -32.99
N ALA A 248 -1.27 -29.04 -31.99
CA ALA A 248 -1.54 -29.48 -30.62
C ALA A 248 -2.61 -28.61 -29.94
N ILE A 249 -2.57 -27.28 -30.15
CA ILE A 249 -3.61 -26.35 -29.67
C ILE A 249 -4.99 -26.78 -30.19
N ARG A 250 -5.10 -27.06 -31.49
CA ARG A 250 -6.35 -27.50 -32.12
C ARG A 250 -6.88 -28.79 -31.50
N HIS A 251 -6.03 -29.80 -31.38
CA HIS A 251 -6.42 -31.10 -30.85
C HIS A 251 -6.73 -31.04 -29.34
N ASP A 252 -5.80 -30.56 -28.51
CA ASP A 252 -5.86 -30.69 -27.05
C ASP A 252 -6.77 -29.65 -26.38
N LEU A 253 -6.81 -28.41 -26.92
CA LEU A 253 -7.57 -27.31 -26.31
C LEU A 253 -8.92 -27.08 -26.97
N PHE A 254 -9.01 -27.21 -28.30
CA PHE A 254 -10.26 -27.00 -29.02
C PHE A 254 -11.03 -28.28 -29.30
N GLY A 255 -10.38 -29.45 -29.27
CA GLY A 255 -11.02 -30.72 -29.60
C GLY A 255 -11.45 -30.82 -31.06
N VAL A 256 -10.76 -30.10 -31.95
CA VAL A 256 -11.01 -30.08 -33.40
C VAL A 256 -9.69 -30.23 -34.15
N ASP A 257 -9.72 -30.78 -35.36
CA ASP A 257 -8.49 -30.94 -36.18
C ASP A 257 -8.18 -29.70 -37.05
N THR A 258 -9.16 -28.81 -37.23
CA THR A 258 -9.03 -27.57 -38.01
C THR A 258 -9.77 -26.42 -37.32
N CYS A 259 -9.09 -25.28 -37.14
CA CYS A 259 -9.69 -24.00 -36.74
C CYS A 259 -9.61 -22.99 -37.87
N GLY A 260 -10.37 -21.89 -37.74
CA GLY A 260 -10.26 -20.72 -38.63
C GLY A 260 -8.87 -20.08 -38.64
N GLU A 261 -8.69 -19.05 -39.48
CA GLU A 261 -7.47 -18.23 -39.48
C GLU A 261 -7.37 -17.39 -38.20
N ILE A 262 -6.17 -16.91 -37.87
CA ILE A 262 -5.96 -16.06 -36.69
C ILE A 262 -6.51 -14.66 -37.00
N ALA A 263 -7.53 -14.27 -36.24
CA ALA A 263 -8.21 -12.99 -36.37
C ALA A 263 -7.45 -11.87 -35.65
N SER A 264 -6.95 -12.11 -34.43
CA SER A 264 -6.21 -11.12 -33.65
C SER A 264 -5.23 -11.74 -32.65
N ILE A 265 -4.20 -10.97 -32.32
CA ILE A 265 -3.25 -11.25 -31.24
C ILE A 265 -3.30 -10.07 -30.28
N ASP A 266 -3.95 -10.26 -29.14
CA ASP A 266 -4.24 -9.20 -28.18
C ASP A 266 -3.31 -9.29 -26.97
N GLY A 267 -2.82 -8.13 -26.51
CA GLY A 267 -2.00 -7.99 -25.30
C GLY A 267 -2.75 -7.31 -24.15
N GLY A 268 -1.97 -6.78 -23.19
CA GLY A 268 -2.51 -6.01 -22.07
C GLY A 268 -3.10 -6.84 -20.93
N LEU A 269 -2.79 -8.14 -20.88
CA LEU A 269 -3.29 -9.10 -19.88
C LEU A 269 -2.30 -9.34 -18.73
N SER A 270 -1.03 -8.97 -18.91
CA SER A 270 0.00 -9.06 -17.88
C SER A 270 1.04 -7.97 -18.08
N ASP A 271 1.83 -7.76 -17.04
CA ASP A 271 2.99 -6.88 -17.09
C ASP A 271 4.05 -7.43 -18.06
N PRO A 272 4.87 -6.55 -18.66
CA PRO A 272 6.05 -6.97 -19.40
C PRO A 272 7.16 -7.43 -18.45
N HIS A 273 7.71 -8.60 -18.73
CA HIS A 273 8.84 -9.21 -18.04
C HIS A 273 9.90 -9.64 -19.04
N ASN A 274 11.13 -9.87 -18.57
CA ASN A 274 12.18 -10.57 -19.33
C ASN A 274 12.27 -10.10 -20.79
N PHE A 275 12.58 -8.81 -20.99
CA PHE A 275 12.69 -8.19 -22.33
C PHE A 275 11.34 -8.12 -23.09
N GLY A 276 10.28 -7.68 -22.41
CA GLY A 276 8.99 -7.33 -23.01
C GLY A 276 8.04 -8.50 -23.27
N ARG A 277 8.34 -9.70 -22.74
CA ARG A 277 7.44 -10.86 -22.79
C ARG A 277 6.23 -10.61 -21.90
N SER A 278 5.04 -10.86 -22.44
CA SER A 278 3.77 -10.72 -21.74
C SER A 278 2.75 -11.73 -22.27
N VAL A 279 1.73 -12.02 -21.46
CA VAL A 279 0.62 -12.92 -21.81
C VAL A 279 -0.17 -12.35 -22.98
N ARG A 280 -0.50 -13.20 -23.96
CA ARG A 280 -1.25 -12.82 -25.18
C ARG A 280 -2.49 -13.69 -25.36
N THR A 281 -3.59 -13.12 -25.81
CA THR A 281 -4.76 -13.89 -26.29
C THR A 281 -4.72 -13.99 -27.80
N ILE A 282 -4.84 -15.21 -28.33
CA ILE A 282 -4.97 -15.47 -29.76
C ILE A 282 -6.44 -15.76 -30.04
N ARG A 283 -7.04 -15.00 -30.95
CA ARG A 283 -8.43 -15.21 -31.40
C ARG A 283 -8.44 -15.75 -32.81
N PHE A 284 -9.29 -16.73 -33.06
CA PHE A 284 -9.54 -17.32 -34.38
C PHE A 284 -10.84 -16.79 -34.97
N ASP A 285 -10.97 -16.81 -36.31
CA ASP A 285 -12.16 -16.32 -37.01
C ASP A 285 -13.44 -17.12 -36.69
N ASP A 286 -13.31 -18.35 -36.18
CA ASP A 286 -14.43 -19.18 -35.70
C ASP A 286 -14.87 -18.83 -34.26
N GLY A 287 -14.24 -17.84 -33.62
CA GLY A 287 -14.51 -17.41 -32.25
C GLY A 287 -13.72 -18.14 -31.17
N SER A 288 -12.97 -19.19 -31.52
CA SER A 288 -12.10 -19.91 -30.60
C SER A 288 -10.99 -19.00 -30.07
N ARG A 289 -10.57 -19.23 -28.82
CA ARG A 289 -9.57 -18.40 -28.13
C ARG A 289 -8.63 -19.25 -27.30
N VAL A 290 -7.35 -18.92 -27.34
CA VAL A 290 -6.30 -19.53 -26.51
C VAL A 290 -5.44 -18.42 -25.90
N VAL A 291 -4.90 -18.67 -24.71
CA VAL A 291 -4.01 -17.75 -24.01
C VAL A 291 -2.58 -18.29 -24.08
N TYR A 292 -1.69 -17.51 -24.69
CA TYR A 292 -0.25 -17.74 -24.69
C TYR A 292 0.37 -17.17 -23.42
N LYS A 293 1.13 -18.01 -22.70
CA LYS A 293 1.89 -17.62 -21.52
C LYS A 293 3.38 -17.87 -21.78
N PRO A 294 4.22 -16.82 -21.90
CA PRO A 294 5.66 -16.97 -22.12
C PRO A 294 6.41 -17.36 -20.84
N LYS A 295 5.91 -18.37 -20.12
CA LYS A 295 6.45 -18.89 -18.86
C LYS A 295 6.16 -20.39 -18.72
N ASP A 296 6.97 -21.07 -17.91
CA ASP A 296 6.84 -22.49 -17.60
C ASP A 296 5.46 -22.80 -16.98
N LEU A 297 4.71 -23.75 -17.58
CA LEU A 297 3.38 -24.20 -17.13
C LEU A 297 3.40 -25.62 -16.54
N THR A 298 4.57 -26.14 -16.15
CA THR A 298 4.67 -27.45 -15.49
C THR A 298 3.94 -27.48 -14.16
N VAL A 299 3.94 -26.37 -13.41
CA VAL A 299 3.15 -26.20 -12.18
C VAL A 299 1.65 -26.22 -12.46
N ASP A 300 1.18 -25.54 -13.51
CA ASP A 300 -0.22 -25.57 -13.94
C ASP A 300 -0.65 -27.00 -14.35
N ARG A 301 0.24 -27.76 -15.01
CA ARG A 301 -0.02 -29.16 -15.38
C ARG A 301 -0.21 -30.05 -14.15
N ALA A 302 0.73 -30.00 -13.20
CA ALA A 302 0.65 -30.77 -11.97
C ALA A 302 -0.61 -30.40 -11.16
N TRP A 303 -0.95 -29.11 -11.11
CA TRP A 303 -2.19 -28.63 -10.51
C TRP A 303 -3.43 -29.18 -11.20
N TYR A 304 -3.48 -29.15 -12.54
CA TYR A 304 -4.59 -29.70 -13.31
C TYR A 304 -4.83 -31.17 -12.98
N GLU A 305 -3.78 -31.99 -12.99
CA GLU A 305 -3.84 -33.43 -12.67
C GLU A 305 -4.30 -33.69 -11.23
N LEU A 306 -3.80 -32.91 -10.27
CA LEU A 306 -4.25 -32.96 -8.88
C LEU A 306 -5.75 -32.68 -8.77
N ILE A 307 -6.25 -31.60 -9.38
CA ILE A 307 -7.67 -31.23 -9.27
C ILE A 307 -8.58 -32.28 -9.92
N GLN A 308 -8.20 -32.83 -11.08
CA GLN A 308 -8.94 -33.94 -11.68
C GLN A 308 -9.01 -35.15 -10.74
N ARG A 309 -7.91 -35.49 -10.06
CA ARG A 309 -7.88 -36.56 -9.06
C ARG A 309 -8.80 -36.25 -7.88
N LEU A 310 -8.70 -35.06 -7.28
CA LEU A 310 -9.48 -34.68 -6.09
C LEU A 310 -10.99 -34.64 -6.36
N ASN A 311 -11.41 -34.14 -7.53
CA ASN A 311 -12.84 -34.03 -7.89
C ASN A 311 -13.59 -35.37 -7.87
N HIS A 312 -12.91 -36.52 -7.91
CA HIS A 312 -13.57 -37.83 -7.78
C HIS A 312 -14.28 -38.03 -6.44
N ASN A 313 -13.78 -37.40 -5.36
CA ASN A 313 -14.30 -37.57 -4.00
C ASN A 313 -14.45 -36.23 -3.24
N ALA A 314 -14.27 -35.09 -3.90
CA ALA A 314 -14.29 -33.79 -3.26
C ALA A 314 -15.70 -33.43 -2.74
N PRO A 315 -15.82 -32.62 -1.67
CA PRO A 315 -17.11 -32.11 -1.21
C PRO A 315 -17.85 -31.26 -2.27
N ILE A 316 -17.09 -30.65 -3.19
CA ILE A 316 -17.60 -29.87 -4.31
C ILE A 316 -16.55 -29.84 -5.43
N ASP A 317 -16.99 -29.99 -6.68
CA ASP A 317 -16.09 -29.99 -7.84
C ASP A 317 -15.51 -28.60 -8.12
N LEU A 318 -14.22 -28.57 -8.40
CA LEU A 318 -13.47 -27.37 -8.79
C LEU A 318 -13.09 -27.43 -10.28
N LYS A 319 -13.09 -26.27 -10.95
CA LYS A 319 -12.79 -26.16 -12.39
C LYS A 319 -11.43 -25.49 -12.60
N VAL A 320 -10.58 -26.13 -13.39
CA VAL A 320 -9.27 -25.64 -13.82
C VAL A 320 -9.21 -25.51 -15.34
N PRO A 321 -8.47 -24.54 -15.89
CA PRO A 321 -8.29 -24.43 -17.34
C PRO A 321 -7.56 -25.65 -17.90
N ARG A 322 -7.99 -26.15 -19.06
CA ARG A 322 -7.15 -27.04 -19.89
C ARG A 322 -5.90 -26.30 -20.36
N LEU A 323 -4.81 -27.04 -20.50
CA LEU A 323 -3.52 -26.46 -20.89
C LEU A 323 -2.66 -27.40 -21.75
N LEU A 324 -1.73 -26.78 -22.46
CA LEU A 324 -0.61 -27.36 -23.18
C LEU A 324 0.68 -26.75 -22.63
N ALA A 325 1.41 -27.53 -21.82
CA ALA A 325 2.71 -27.13 -21.28
C ALA A 325 3.82 -27.46 -22.28
N CYS A 326 4.58 -26.45 -22.71
CA CYS A 326 5.73 -26.57 -23.59
C CYS A 326 7.03 -26.26 -22.80
N ALA A 327 8.19 -26.39 -23.44
CA ALA A 327 9.47 -26.12 -22.77
C ALA A 327 9.66 -24.60 -22.53
N GLY A 328 9.46 -24.15 -21.29
CA GLY A 328 9.66 -22.75 -20.87
C GLY A 328 8.53 -21.78 -21.24
N TYR A 329 7.42 -22.28 -21.80
CA TYR A 329 6.21 -21.51 -22.14
C TYR A 329 5.00 -22.45 -22.18
N GLY A 330 3.80 -21.93 -22.41
CA GLY A 330 2.66 -22.79 -22.74
C GLY A 330 1.40 -22.06 -23.12
N TRP A 331 0.34 -22.83 -23.29
CA TRP A 331 -0.97 -22.38 -23.75
C TRP A 331 -2.07 -22.83 -22.79
N THR A 332 -3.04 -21.99 -22.51
CA THR A 332 -4.23 -22.38 -21.74
C THR A 332 -5.50 -22.07 -22.52
N GLU A 333 -6.56 -22.84 -22.31
CA GLU A 333 -7.87 -22.47 -22.82
C GLU A 333 -8.28 -21.09 -22.28
N PHE A 334 -9.03 -20.32 -23.10
CA PHE A 334 -9.57 -19.05 -22.66
C PHE A 334 -10.80 -19.29 -21.77
N ILE A 335 -10.81 -18.73 -20.55
CA ILE A 335 -11.94 -18.82 -19.64
C ILE A 335 -12.82 -17.58 -19.77
N ASP A 336 -14.04 -17.77 -20.24
CA ASP A 336 -15.02 -16.68 -20.32
C ASP A 336 -15.62 -16.33 -18.96
N HIS A 337 -15.83 -15.03 -18.73
CA HIS A 337 -16.74 -14.55 -17.69
C HIS A 337 -18.18 -14.72 -18.17
N THR A 338 -18.87 -15.73 -17.63
CA THR A 338 -20.22 -16.12 -18.09
C THR A 338 -21.27 -15.94 -17.00
N SER A 339 -22.48 -15.55 -17.40
CA SER A 339 -23.63 -15.41 -16.49
C SER A 339 -23.97 -16.75 -15.82
N CYS A 340 -24.40 -16.68 -14.55
CA CYS A 340 -25.19 -17.73 -13.94
C CYS A 340 -26.60 -17.77 -14.57
N HIS A 341 -27.24 -18.93 -14.54
CA HIS A 341 -28.64 -19.07 -14.95
C HIS A 341 -29.62 -18.46 -13.93
N ASP A 342 -29.29 -18.56 -12.63
CA ASP A 342 -30.11 -18.07 -11.54
C ASP A 342 -29.24 -17.62 -10.34
N PRO A 343 -29.74 -16.71 -9.47
CA PRO A 343 -28.99 -16.24 -8.31
C PRO A 343 -28.72 -17.30 -7.22
N GLN A 344 -29.46 -18.42 -7.18
CA GLN A 344 -29.20 -19.47 -6.18
C GLN A 344 -27.85 -20.15 -6.45
N ARG A 345 -27.37 -20.12 -7.69
CA ARG A 345 -26.04 -20.63 -8.07
C ARG A 345 -24.89 -19.84 -7.45
N PHE A 346 -25.12 -18.61 -6.98
CA PHE A 346 -24.10 -17.83 -6.27
C PHE A 346 -23.62 -18.52 -4.99
N ARG A 347 -24.50 -19.25 -4.28
CA ARG A 347 -24.10 -20.06 -3.12
C ARG A 347 -23.05 -21.11 -3.49
N ARG A 348 -23.24 -21.81 -4.60
CA ARG A 348 -22.27 -22.80 -5.10
C ARG A 348 -20.96 -22.14 -5.53
N TYR A 349 -21.02 -20.96 -6.17
CA TYR A 349 -19.82 -20.19 -6.48
C TYR A 349 -18.98 -19.90 -5.24
N PHE A 350 -19.59 -19.34 -4.19
CA PHE A 350 -18.86 -18.99 -2.97
C PHE A 350 -18.41 -20.23 -2.18
N ARG A 351 -19.17 -21.32 -2.20
CA ARG A 351 -18.73 -22.61 -1.64
C ARG A 351 -17.48 -23.14 -2.36
N ARG A 352 -17.43 -23.06 -3.70
CA ARG A 352 -16.23 -23.42 -4.49
C ARG A 352 -15.07 -22.47 -4.20
N ALA A 353 -15.32 -21.18 -4.06
CA ALA A 353 -14.29 -20.21 -3.69
C ALA A 353 -13.70 -20.51 -2.31
N GLY A 354 -14.52 -20.94 -1.34
CA GLY A 354 -14.03 -21.43 -0.05
C GLY A 354 -13.15 -22.67 -0.21
N GLY A 355 -13.54 -23.61 -1.09
CA GLY A 355 -12.71 -24.79 -1.42
C GLY A 355 -11.35 -24.42 -2.03
N TRP A 356 -11.31 -23.45 -2.94
CA TRP A 356 -10.05 -22.89 -3.46
C TRP A 356 -9.19 -22.28 -2.37
N LEU A 357 -9.78 -21.52 -1.45
CA LEU A 357 -9.05 -20.93 -0.33
C LEU A 357 -8.36 -22.00 0.53
N ALA A 358 -9.03 -23.14 0.78
CA ALA A 358 -8.44 -24.27 1.53
C ALA A 358 -7.28 -24.93 0.78
N LEU A 359 -7.41 -25.15 -0.53
CA LEU A 359 -6.33 -25.69 -1.35
C LEU A 359 -5.13 -24.75 -1.44
N PHE A 360 -5.35 -23.47 -1.73
CA PHE A 360 -4.28 -22.49 -1.78
C PHE A 360 -3.62 -22.30 -0.41
N HIS A 361 -4.37 -22.41 0.68
CA HIS A 361 -3.78 -22.49 2.00
C HIS A 361 -2.81 -23.67 2.08
N CYS A 362 -3.25 -24.90 1.80
CA CYS A 362 -2.38 -26.09 1.88
C CYS A 362 -1.15 -26.01 0.97
N PHE A 363 -1.27 -25.40 -0.21
CA PHE A 363 -0.19 -25.25 -1.18
C PHE A 363 0.63 -23.97 -1.03
N VAL A 364 0.47 -23.22 0.07
CA VAL A 364 1.24 -21.99 0.32
C VAL A 364 1.13 -21.01 -0.86
N GLY A 365 -0.09 -20.90 -1.39
CA GLY A 365 -0.44 -19.99 -2.47
C GLY A 365 -0.58 -18.56 -1.98
N VAL A 366 -0.12 -17.63 -2.81
CA VAL A 366 -0.30 -16.18 -2.65
C VAL A 366 -0.73 -15.57 -3.98
N ASP A 367 -1.02 -14.27 -4.00
CA ASP A 367 -1.33 -13.50 -5.22
C ASP A 367 -2.62 -13.90 -5.96
N MET A 368 -3.59 -14.52 -5.28
CA MET A 368 -4.90 -14.87 -5.84
C MET A 368 -5.89 -13.69 -5.78
N HIS A 369 -5.48 -12.57 -6.39
CA HIS A 369 -6.26 -11.33 -6.48
C HIS A 369 -7.35 -11.40 -7.57
N GLN A 370 -8.17 -10.34 -7.67
CA GLN A 370 -9.36 -10.30 -8.54
C GLN A 370 -9.03 -10.52 -10.03
N GLU A 371 -7.86 -10.11 -10.48
CA GLU A 371 -7.38 -10.31 -11.85
C GLU A 371 -7.06 -11.78 -12.19
N ASN A 372 -6.79 -12.59 -11.17
CA ASN A 372 -6.34 -13.99 -11.32
C ASN A 372 -7.49 -15.00 -11.15
N ILE A 373 -8.73 -14.54 -10.97
CA ILE A 373 -9.93 -15.38 -10.85
C ILE A 373 -10.98 -14.91 -11.86
N ILE A 374 -11.50 -15.83 -12.67
CA ILE A 374 -12.63 -15.58 -13.57
C ILE A 374 -13.86 -16.35 -13.09
N ALA A 375 -14.99 -15.67 -12.96
CA ALA A 375 -16.28 -16.28 -12.66
C ALA A 375 -16.92 -16.85 -13.94
N HIS A 376 -16.67 -18.13 -14.18
CA HIS A 376 -17.29 -18.87 -15.27
C HIS A 376 -18.61 -19.49 -14.81
N GLY A 377 -19.66 -18.67 -14.74
CA GLY A 377 -20.95 -19.05 -14.18
C GLY A 377 -20.81 -19.29 -12.68
N GLU A 378 -21.08 -20.52 -12.23
CA GLU A 378 -20.96 -20.91 -10.82
C GLU A 378 -19.57 -21.42 -10.41
N HIS A 379 -18.57 -21.27 -11.30
CA HIS A 379 -17.19 -21.69 -11.05
C HIS A 379 -16.26 -20.47 -10.94
N PRO A 380 -15.65 -20.21 -9.78
CA PRO A 380 -14.44 -19.40 -9.69
C PRO A 380 -13.28 -20.19 -10.30
N VAL A 381 -12.72 -19.73 -11.41
CA VAL A 381 -11.62 -20.40 -12.10
C VAL A 381 -10.33 -19.60 -11.92
N PRO A 382 -9.34 -20.11 -11.16
CA PRO A 382 -8.01 -19.53 -11.10
C PRO A 382 -7.33 -19.63 -12.47
N ILE A 383 -6.77 -18.53 -12.95
CA ILE A 383 -6.11 -18.48 -14.27
C ILE A 383 -4.60 -18.25 -14.19
N ASP A 384 -4.06 -17.96 -13.01
CA ASP A 384 -2.61 -17.89 -12.79
C ASP A 384 -2.24 -18.62 -11.50
N LEU A 385 -1.26 -19.53 -11.58
CA LEU A 385 -0.85 -20.45 -10.51
C LEU A 385 0.65 -20.34 -10.19
N GLU A 386 1.37 -19.41 -10.82
CA GLU A 386 2.84 -19.32 -10.68
C GLU A 386 3.31 -18.97 -9.26
N MET A 387 2.40 -18.49 -8.40
CA MET A 387 2.65 -18.05 -7.03
C MET A 387 2.20 -19.08 -5.96
N ILE A 388 2.08 -20.36 -6.32
CA ILE A 388 1.95 -21.45 -5.32
C ILE A 388 3.31 -21.91 -4.80
N LEU A 389 3.30 -22.68 -3.71
CA LEU A 389 4.48 -23.27 -3.08
C LEU A 389 5.56 -22.23 -2.76
N GLN A 390 5.16 -21.10 -2.17
CA GLN A 390 6.10 -20.04 -1.85
C GLN A 390 7.03 -20.45 -0.69
N ALA A 391 8.34 -20.24 -0.85
CA ALA A 391 9.29 -20.44 0.23
C ALA A 391 9.15 -19.38 1.33
N ALA A 392 9.44 -19.79 2.57
CA ALA A 392 9.59 -18.86 3.69
C ALA A 392 11.03 -18.40 3.75
N ASP A 393 11.23 -17.15 4.14
CA ASP A 393 12.55 -16.66 4.50
C ASP A 393 13.03 -17.41 5.77
N ALA A 394 14.34 -17.56 5.95
CA ALA A 394 14.86 -18.23 7.13
C ALA A 394 14.38 -17.50 8.41
N PRO A 395 13.87 -18.24 9.42
CA PRO A 395 13.66 -17.71 10.75
C PRO A 395 15.05 -17.41 11.34
N GLY A 396 15.59 -16.23 11.07
CA GLY A 396 16.98 -15.88 11.40
C GLY A 396 17.72 -15.02 10.37
N GLY A 397 17.03 -14.16 9.61
CA GLY A 397 17.68 -13.01 8.95
C GLY A 397 18.26 -11.99 9.94
N LEU A 398 18.04 -12.21 11.24
CA LEU A 398 18.49 -11.39 12.35
C LEU A 398 19.49 -12.19 13.20
N ASP A 399 20.46 -11.48 13.76
CA ASP A 399 21.46 -12.00 14.69
C ASP A 399 20.79 -12.87 15.78
N PRO A 400 21.35 -14.03 16.19
CA PRO A 400 20.93 -14.73 17.40
C PRO A 400 20.76 -13.84 18.64
N ASP A 401 21.39 -12.66 18.65
CA ASP A 401 21.26 -11.62 19.69
C ASP A 401 20.01 -10.71 19.56
N ASP A 402 19.26 -10.69 18.44
CA ASP A 402 17.98 -9.99 18.29
C ASP A 402 16.85 -10.84 18.90
N GLY A 403 16.77 -10.78 20.23
CA GLY A 403 15.78 -11.52 21.00
C GLY A 403 14.41 -10.83 21.04
N ALA A 404 14.34 -9.49 20.98
CA ALA A 404 13.10 -8.78 21.29
C ALA A 404 12.17 -8.59 20.07
N GLY A 405 12.71 -8.61 18.84
CA GLY A 405 11.90 -8.58 17.62
C GLY A 405 11.13 -9.88 17.33
N ARG A 406 11.60 -11.02 17.87
CA ARG A 406 11.08 -12.36 17.52
C ARG A 406 9.62 -12.58 17.84
N ALA A 407 9.11 -12.02 18.95
CA ALA A 407 7.70 -12.17 19.30
C ALA A 407 6.79 -11.54 18.25
N TYR A 408 7.14 -10.33 17.79
CA TYR A 408 6.40 -9.63 16.74
C TYR A 408 6.51 -10.37 15.40
N GLN A 409 7.70 -10.90 15.10
CA GLN A 409 7.93 -11.72 13.91
C GLN A 409 7.08 -13.00 13.96
N ALA A 410 7.05 -13.73 15.07
CA ALA A 410 6.23 -14.94 15.23
C ALA A 410 4.73 -14.64 15.07
N ALA A 411 4.24 -13.53 15.64
CA ALA A 411 2.87 -13.06 15.45
C ALA A 411 2.58 -12.71 13.98
N THR A 412 3.52 -12.05 13.29
CA THR A 412 3.43 -11.73 11.87
C THR A 412 3.45 -12.99 11.00
N GLU A 413 4.37 -13.91 11.27
CA GLU A 413 4.50 -15.20 10.59
C GLU A 413 3.24 -16.06 10.77
N LYS A 414 2.59 -16.01 11.94
CA LYS A 414 1.30 -16.69 12.14
C LYS A 414 0.20 -16.15 11.23
N LEU A 415 0.18 -14.83 10.97
CA LEU A 415 -0.74 -14.22 10.01
C LEU A 415 -0.35 -14.49 8.56
N SER A 416 0.93 -14.36 8.21
CA SER A 416 1.45 -14.68 6.87
C SER A 416 1.34 -16.18 6.53
N ASN A 417 1.23 -17.05 7.53
CA ASN A 417 0.94 -18.47 7.36
C ASN A 417 -0.57 -18.79 7.38
N SER A 418 -1.44 -17.79 7.39
CA SER A 418 -2.89 -17.97 7.34
C SER A 418 -3.47 -17.76 5.94
N VAL A 419 -4.77 -17.98 5.80
CA VAL A 419 -5.56 -17.70 4.60
C VAL A 419 -5.55 -16.22 4.17
N GLN A 420 -5.11 -15.30 5.04
CA GLN A 420 -4.98 -13.88 4.73
C GLN A 420 -3.98 -13.60 3.59
N GLU A 421 -2.86 -14.34 3.55
CA GLU A 421 -1.78 -14.11 2.58
C GLU A 421 -2.12 -14.60 1.16
N ILE A 422 -3.20 -15.39 1.01
CA ILE A 422 -3.58 -16.00 -0.27
C ILE A 422 -3.99 -14.94 -1.31
N GLY A 423 -4.54 -13.80 -0.87
CA GLY A 423 -5.04 -12.73 -1.74
C GLY A 423 -6.51 -12.85 -2.15
N MET A 424 -7.20 -13.93 -1.75
CA MET A 424 -8.64 -14.09 -2.01
C MET A 424 -9.54 -13.28 -1.07
N LEU A 425 -9.11 -13.08 0.19
CA LEU A 425 -9.80 -12.29 1.20
C LEU A 425 -9.59 -10.79 0.95
N PRO A 426 -10.51 -9.91 1.38
CA PRO A 426 -10.34 -8.48 1.21
C PRO A 426 -9.18 -7.94 2.04
N VAL A 427 -8.24 -7.29 1.37
CA VAL A 427 -7.29 -6.35 1.96
C VAL A 427 -7.75 -4.95 1.67
N TYR A 428 -7.88 -4.13 2.69
CA TYR A 428 -8.40 -2.77 2.57
C TYR A 428 -7.28 -1.75 2.45
N GLY A 429 -7.53 -0.72 1.64
CA GLY A 429 -6.66 0.44 1.54
C GLY A 429 -7.51 1.70 1.53
N LYS A 430 -6.88 2.83 1.86
CA LYS A 430 -7.52 4.13 1.81
C LYS A 430 -6.82 4.97 0.75
N HIS A 431 -7.56 5.45 -0.24
CA HIS A 431 -7.08 6.44 -1.20
C HIS A 431 -7.96 7.67 -1.10
N SER A 432 -7.36 8.83 -0.77
CA SER A 432 -8.12 10.01 -0.35
C SER A 432 -9.06 9.66 0.82
N ASN A 433 -10.34 10.04 0.78
CA ASN A 433 -11.34 9.66 1.79
C ASN A 433 -12.17 8.42 1.44
N THR A 434 -11.77 7.68 0.41
CA THR A 434 -12.46 6.46 -0.03
C THR A 434 -11.69 5.23 0.41
N VAL A 435 -12.36 4.32 1.13
CA VAL A 435 -11.83 2.99 1.42
C VAL A 435 -12.16 2.07 0.25
N PHE A 436 -11.15 1.35 -0.23
CA PHE A 436 -11.27 0.35 -1.26
C PHE A 436 -10.83 -1.00 -0.70
N SER A 437 -11.24 -2.09 -1.34
CA SER A 437 -10.78 -3.45 -1.01
C SER A 437 -10.27 -4.15 -2.25
N ILE A 438 -9.20 -4.92 -2.08
CA ILE A 438 -8.64 -5.80 -3.10
C ILE A 438 -8.73 -7.22 -2.54
N GLY A 439 -9.32 -8.14 -3.29
CA GLY A 439 -9.37 -9.55 -2.93
C GLY A 439 -9.97 -10.36 -4.06
N GLY A 440 -9.50 -11.59 -4.27
CA GLY A 440 -9.89 -12.48 -5.37
C GLY A 440 -11.40 -12.66 -5.55
N VAL A 441 -12.18 -12.60 -4.47
CA VAL A 441 -13.64 -12.75 -4.50
C VAL A 441 -14.39 -11.53 -3.96
N THR A 442 -13.80 -10.36 -4.14
CA THR A 442 -14.45 -9.07 -3.84
C THR A 442 -14.31 -8.12 -5.03
N SER A 443 -15.18 -7.12 -5.11
CA SER A 443 -15.07 -6.05 -6.12
C SER A 443 -15.39 -4.72 -5.48
N ASN A 444 -14.37 -4.00 -5.02
CA ASN A 444 -14.49 -2.59 -4.66
C ASN A 444 -13.15 -1.87 -4.90
N PRO A 445 -12.62 -1.89 -6.14
CA PRO A 445 -11.39 -1.19 -6.44
C PRO A 445 -11.58 0.32 -6.33
N ALA A 446 -10.55 1.04 -5.89
CA ALA A 446 -10.56 2.50 -5.98
C ALA A 446 -10.69 2.91 -7.46
N PRO A 447 -11.46 3.97 -7.78
CA PRO A 447 -11.51 4.49 -9.14
C PRO A 447 -10.10 4.88 -9.57
N ARG A 448 -9.61 4.27 -10.65
CA ARG A 448 -8.30 4.60 -11.21
C ARG A 448 -8.47 5.80 -12.12
N VAL A 449 -7.75 6.88 -11.83
CA VAL A 449 -7.70 8.04 -12.73
C VAL A 449 -6.59 7.78 -13.74
N LYS A 450 -6.96 7.50 -14.99
CA LYS A 450 -6.01 7.37 -16.09
C LYS A 450 -5.93 8.70 -16.84
N LEU A 451 -4.72 9.07 -17.27
CA LEU A 451 -4.54 10.15 -18.25
C LEU A 451 -4.83 9.57 -19.63
N THR A 452 -5.80 10.13 -20.35
CA THR A 452 -6.17 9.76 -21.71
C THR A 452 -6.05 10.95 -22.64
N TRP A 453 -5.90 10.72 -23.94
CA TRP A 453 -5.86 11.79 -24.93
C TRP A 453 -7.25 12.05 -25.50
N THR A 454 -7.67 13.31 -25.55
CA THR A 454 -8.91 13.74 -26.26
C THR A 454 -8.56 14.52 -27.50
N ASP A 455 -9.43 14.44 -28.51
CA ASP A 455 -9.22 15.06 -29.83
C ASP A 455 -7.84 14.68 -30.41
N ILE A 456 -7.52 13.39 -30.29
CA ILE A 456 -6.27 12.77 -30.78
C ILE A 456 -5.97 13.23 -32.21
N ASN A 457 -4.72 13.64 -32.45
CA ASN A 457 -4.18 14.02 -33.76
C ASN A 457 -4.92 15.17 -34.45
N SER A 458 -5.35 16.15 -33.65
CA SER A 458 -6.02 17.37 -34.11
C SER A 458 -5.48 18.62 -33.42
N ASP A 459 -5.90 19.79 -33.89
CA ASP A 459 -5.44 21.08 -33.36
C ASP A 459 -5.85 21.31 -31.90
N THR A 460 -6.90 20.62 -31.41
CA THR A 460 -7.40 20.73 -30.04
C THR A 460 -6.94 19.60 -29.12
N MET A 461 -6.04 18.71 -29.61
CA MET A 461 -5.52 17.58 -28.83
C MET A 461 -5.04 18.03 -27.45
N ARG A 462 -5.38 17.25 -26.43
CA ARG A 462 -4.97 17.49 -25.04
C ARG A 462 -5.09 16.24 -24.17
N PRO A 463 -4.27 16.11 -23.12
CA PRO A 463 -4.47 15.10 -22.11
C PRO A 463 -5.64 15.47 -21.20
N THR A 464 -6.45 14.48 -20.84
CA THR A 464 -7.57 14.59 -19.90
C THR A 464 -7.51 13.45 -18.88
N LYS A 465 -8.06 13.70 -17.69
CA LYS A 465 -8.18 12.68 -16.65
C LYS A 465 -9.53 12.01 -16.78
N VAL A 466 -9.54 10.70 -16.97
CA VAL A 466 -10.75 9.89 -17.03
C VAL A 466 -10.73 8.88 -15.88
N ALA A 467 -11.85 8.77 -15.17
CA ALA A 467 -12.03 7.73 -14.18
C ALA A 467 -12.36 6.41 -14.90
N ASP A 468 -11.53 5.40 -14.68
CA ASP A 468 -11.73 4.06 -15.20
C ASP A 468 -12.40 3.18 -14.14
N SER A 469 -13.59 2.68 -14.48
CA SER A 469 -14.30 1.66 -13.72
C SER A 469 -13.91 0.31 -14.29
N GLY A 470 -12.86 -0.30 -13.73
CA GLY A 470 -12.34 -1.59 -14.20
C GLY A 470 -13.43 -2.67 -14.34
N THR A 471 -13.19 -3.64 -15.22
CA THR A 471 -14.15 -4.73 -15.48
C THR A 471 -14.18 -5.72 -14.32
N ILE A 472 -15.38 -6.13 -13.89
CA ILE A 472 -15.56 -7.14 -12.83
C ILE A 472 -15.75 -8.51 -13.49
N SER A 473 -14.68 -9.29 -13.59
CA SER A 473 -14.66 -10.65 -14.15
C SER A 473 -14.63 -11.75 -13.09
N ASN A 474 -14.33 -11.41 -11.84
CA ASN A 474 -14.07 -12.36 -10.74
C ASN A 474 -15.28 -12.66 -9.86
N LEU A 475 -16.45 -12.12 -10.20
CA LEU A 475 -17.68 -12.34 -9.45
C LEU A 475 -18.78 -12.89 -10.35
N PRO A 476 -19.60 -13.84 -9.86
CA PRO A 476 -20.69 -14.39 -10.63
C PRO A 476 -21.78 -13.34 -10.77
N HIS A 477 -22.50 -13.35 -11.90
CA HIS A 477 -23.56 -12.40 -12.16
C HIS A 477 -24.78 -13.06 -12.83
N VAL A 478 -25.91 -12.39 -12.75
CA VAL A 478 -27.11 -12.67 -13.55
C VAL A 478 -27.53 -11.34 -14.17
N GLU A 479 -27.65 -11.29 -15.51
CA GLU A 479 -28.04 -10.05 -16.24
C GLU A 479 -27.20 -8.82 -15.84
N GLY A 480 -25.88 -8.99 -15.69
CA GLY A 480 -24.94 -7.94 -15.28
C GLY A 480 -24.96 -7.54 -13.80
N ARG A 481 -25.81 -8.16 -12.96
CA ARG A 481 -25.83 -7.92 -11.51
C ARG A 481 -24.91 -8.91 -10.79
N HIS A 482 -23.78 -8.44 -10.30
CA HIS A 482 -22.78 -9.25 -9.59
C HIS A 482 -23.19 -9.56 -8.15
N ALA A 483 -22.86 -10.77 -7.69
CA ALA A 483 -23.02 -11.16 -6.29
C ALA A 483 -21.96 -10.50 -5.39
N ARG A 484 -22.32 -10.21 -4.14
CA ARG A 484 -21.40 -9.63 -3.15
C ARG A 484 -21.03 -10.69 -2.11
N LEU A 485 -19.74 -10.83 -1.80
CA LEU A 485 -19.24 -11.80 -0.81
C LEU A 485 -19.98 -11.70 0.54
N GLY A 486 -20.26 -10.48 1.01
CA GLY A 486 -20.95 -10.25 2.29
C GLY A 486 -22.33 -10.93 2.39
N ASP A 487 -23.02 -11.12 1.26
CA ASP A 487 -24.34 -11.75 1.20
C ASP A 487 -24.25 -13.31 1.23
N TYR A 488 -23.07 -13.87 0.99
CA TYR A 488 -22.81 -15.32 0.84
C TYR A 488 -21.64 -15.81 1.71
N LEU A 489 -21.30 -15.07 2.78
CA LEU A 489 -20.13 -15.35 3.61
C LEU A 489 -20.22 -16.71 4.31
N ASP A 490 -21.43 -17.14 4.70
CA ASP A 490 -21.63 -18.44 5.34
C ASP A 490 -21.39 -19.61 4.36
N ASP A 491 -21.77 -19.46 3.08
CA ASP A 491 -21.45 -20.44 2.02
C ASP A 491 -19.94 -20.50 1.76
N PHE A 492 -19.26 -19.35 1.76
CA PHE A 492 -17.80 -19.27 1.60
C PHE A 492 -17.06 -19.96 2.74
N ILE A 493 -17.42 -19.66 3.99
CA ILE A 493 -16.83 -20.29 5.18
C ILE A 493 -17.12 -21.79 5.22
N SER A 494 -18.35 -22.22 4.91
CA SER A 494 -18.68 -23.66 4.84
C SER A 494 -17.88 -24.37 3.76
N GLY A 495 -17.72 -23.74 2.59
CA GLY A 495 -16.90 -24.28 1.51
C GLY A 495 -15.44 -24.49 1.92
N PHE A 496 -14.85 -23.50 2.61
CA PHE A 496 -13.51 -23.64 3.17
C PHE A 496 -13.43 -24.78 4.18
N ASN A 497 -14.32 -24.78 5.17
CA ASN A 497 -14.32 -25.77 6.25
C ASN A 497 -14.45 -27.21 5.71
N ASP A 498 -15.42 -27.45 4.83
CA ASP A 498 -15.68 -28.78 4.27
C ASP A 498 -14.48 -29.29 3.46
N TYR A 499 -13.88 -28.42 2.66
CA TYR A 499 -12.73 -28.78 1.82
C TYR A 499 -11.45 -28.95 2.67
N ALA A 500 -11.23 -28.13 3.70
CA ALA A 500 -10.12 -28.28 4.61
C ALA A 500 -10.21 -29.59 5.41
N MET A 501 -11.41 -29.96 5.89
CA MET A 501 -11.65 -31.27 6.53
C MET A 501 -11.45 -32.43 5.56
N PHE A 502 -11.76 -32.25 4.27
CA PHE A 502 -11.48 -33.24 3.23
C PHE A 502 -9.97 -33.40 2.98
N LEU A 503 -9.21 -32.29 2.93
CA LEU A 503 -7.76 -32.30 2.74
C LEU A 503 -7.02 -32.87 3.96
N HIS A 504 -7.49 -32.60 5.17
CA HIS A 504 -6.97 -33.19 6.42
C HIS A 504 -6.95 -34.73 6.40
N ARG A 505 -7.86 -35.36 5.64
CA ARG A 505 -7.94 -36.83 5.52
C ARG A 505 -7.02 -37.41 4.44
N GLN A 506 -6.39 -36.56 3.63
CA GLN A 506 -5.46 -36.99 2.58
C GLN A 506 -4.05 -37.16 3.15
N ARG A 507 -3.22 -37.99 2.50
CA ARG A 507 -1.80 -38.08 2.84
C ARG A 507 -1.04 -36.95 2.14
N PRO A 508 -0.14 -36.22 2.83
CA PRO A 508 0.66 -35.18 2.20
C PRO A 508 1.40 -35.66 0.93
N ASP A 509 2.03 -36.84 0.98
CA ASP A 509 2.77 -37.37 -0.18
C ASP A 509 1.86 -37.59 -1.41
N ASP A 510 0.61 -38.01 -1.21
CA ASP A 510 -0.35 -38.19 -2.30
C ASP A 510 -0.86 -36.85 -2.87
N LEU A 511 -0.90 -35.79 -2.06
CA LEU A 511 -1.29 -34.45 -2.52
C LEU A 511 -0.18 -33.77 -3.31
N PHE A 512 1.08 -33.96 -2.90
CA PHE A 512 2.23 -33.26 -3.44
C PHE A 512 3.04 -34.09 -4.46
N ASP A 513 2.53 -35.26 -4.86
CA ASP A 513 3.12 -36.05 -5.94
C ASP A 513 3.19 -35.22 -7.24
N GLY A 514 4.34 -35.25 -7.91
CA GLY A 514 4.62 -34.44 -9.10
C GLY A 514 5.00 -32.97 -8.86
N PHE A 515 5.03 -32.47 -7.62
CA PHE A 515 5.34 -31.06 -7.33
C PHE A 515 6.81 -30.76 -6.98
N ALA A 516 7.70 -31.76 -6.95
CA ALA A 516 9.13 -31.55 -6.70
C ALA A 516 9.85 -30.99 -7.96
N GLY A 517 10.82 -30.11 -7.75
CA GLY A 517 11.64 -29.50 -8.82
C GLY A 517 10.92 -28.56 -9.78
N LEU A 518 9.64 -28.23 -9.56
CA LEU A 518 8.87 -27.38 -10.47
C LEU A 518 9.27 -25.90 -10.35
N THR A 519 9.29 -25.19 -11.47
CA THR A 519 9.57 -23.74 -11.51
C THR A 519 8.36 -22.96 -10.99
N ILE A 520 8.58 -22.10 -10.00
CA ILE A 520 7.59 -21.17 -9.44
C ILE A 520 8.14 -19.74 -9.45
N ARG A 521 7.26 -18.75 -9.50
CA ARG A 521 7.65 -17.33 -9.42
C ARG A 521 7.96 -16.95 -7.97
N LYS A 522 8.98 -16.11 -7.80
CA LYS A 522 9.30 -15.44 -6.54
C LYS A 522 9.20 -13.94 -6.73
N VAL A 523 8.28 -13.31 -6.02
CA VAL A 523 8.13 -11.86 -6.02
C VAL A 523 9.05 -11.27 -4.94
N ALA A 524 10.07 -10.52 -5.36
CA ALA A 524 10.98 -9.84 -4.43
C ALA A 524 10.30 -8.61 -3.78
N ARG A 525 9.49 -7.88 -4.55
CA ARG A 525 8.70 -6.73 -4.07
C ARG A 525 7.35 -6.69 -4.75
N PRO A 526 6.30 -6.16 -4.09
CA PRO A 526 4.99 -6.04 -4.69
C PRO A 526 5.04 -5.30 -6.03
N THR A 527 4.42 -5.84 -7.06
CA THR A 527 4.41 -5.30 -8.43
C THR A 527 4.07 -3.82 -8.53
N ARG A 528 3.14 -3.33 -7.68
CA ARG A 528 2.80 -1.89 -7.56
C ARG A 528 4.00 -0.98 -7.29
N PHE A 529 5.01 -1.48 -6.58
CA PHE A 529 6.24 -0.75 -6.29
C PHE A 529 7.05 -0.54 -7.57
N TYR A 530 7.18 -1.57 -8.40
CA TYR A 530 7.86 -1.45 -9.69
C TYR A 530 7.08 -0.54 -10.64
N TYR A 531 5.75 -0.62 -10.68
CA TYR A 531 4.93 0.31 -11.46
C TYR A 531 5.18 1.78 -11.10
N MET A 532 5.26 2.10 -9.81
CA MET A 532 5.64 3.45 -9.38
C MET A 532 7.00 3.88 -9.95
N LEU A 533 7.99 2.98 -9.99
CA LEU A 533 9.30 3.27 -10.56
C LEU A 533 9.26 3.41 -12.09
N LEU A 534 8.52 2.53 -12.79
CA LEU A 534 8.33 2.60 -14.23
C LEU A 534 7.69 3.92 -14.64
N GLU A 535 6.67 4.40 -13.93
CA GLU A 535 6.05 5.70 -14.19
C GLU A 535 7.03 6.86 -13.97
N ARG A 536 7.91 6.78 -12.96
CA ARG A 536 8.99 7.76 -12.78
C ARG A 536 10.00 7.74 -13.92
N LEU A 537 10.36 6.55 -14.42
CA LEU A 537 11.31 6.41 -15.52
C LEU A 537 10.73 6.78 -16.88
N LYS A 538 9.40 6.78 -17.04
CA LYS A 538 8.68 7.29 -18.22
C LYS A 538 8.50 8.81 -18.22
N ASP A 539 8.89 9.52 -17.16
CA ASP A 539 8.79 10.98 -17.10
C ASP A 539 9.82 11.66 -18.00
N HIS A 540 9.38 12.14 -19.17
CA HIS A 540 10.20 12.82 -20.17
C HIS A 540 11.00 14.02 -19.64
N ARG A 541 10.56 14.64 -18.53
CA ARG A 541 11.26 15.79 -17.94
C ARG A 541 12.63 15.42 -17.39
N THR A 542 12.85 14.14 -17.06
CA THR A 542 14.10 13.63 -16.48
C THR A 542 15.01 12.92 -17.49
N MET A 543 14.63 12.88 -18.76
CA MET A 543 15.30 12.10 -19.81
C MET A 543 16.48 12.83 -20.51
N ASP A 544 16.97 13.93 -19.93
CA ASP A 544 18.07 14.74 -20.47
C ASP A 544 19.47 14.21 -20.11
N ASP A 545 19.56 13.40 -19.05
CA ASP A 545 20.79 12.76 -18.55
C ASP A 545 20.50 11.35 -17.97
N GLY A 546 21.14 10.32 -18.54
CA GLY A 546 20.92 8.92 -18.21
C GLY A 546 21.31 8.52 -16.79
N VAL A 547 22.26 9.21 -16.16
CA VAL A 547 22.67 8.94 -14.76
C VAL A 547 21.62 9.46 -13.80
N ILE A 548 21.15 10.70 -14.00
CA ILE A 548 20.09 11.30 -13.18
C ILE A 548 18.78 10.52 -13.33
N TRP A 549 18.46 10.10 -14.56
CA TRP A 549 17.30 9.25 -14.87
C TRP A 549 17.40 7.89 -14.17
N SER A 550 18.47 7.13 -14.41
CA SER A 550 18.63 5.77 -13.85
C SER A 550 18.84 5.75 -12.34
N ALA A 551 19.25 6.86 -11.71
CA ALA A 551 19.28 7.00 -10.26
C ALA A 551 17.91 6.70 -9.61
N GLN A 552 16.80 6.98 -10.30
CA GLN A 552 15.45 6.68 -9.80
C GLN A 552 15.21 5.19 -9.58
N ALA A 553 15.88 4.32 -10.35
CA ALA A 553 15.78 2.87 -10.18
C ALA A 553 16.40 2.39 -8.84
N ASP A 554 17.40 3.11 -8.31
CA ASP A 554 18.05 2.80 -7.03
C ASP A 554 17.22 3.24 -5.80
N PHE A 555 15.96 3.65 -5.98
CA PHE A 555 15.06 4.00 -4.89
C PHE A 555 14.76 2.80 -3.96
N ALA A 556 14.78 1.57 -4.50
CA ALA A 556 14.57 0.32 -3.75
C ALA A 556 15.55 0.15 -2.58
N THR A 557 16.75 0.73 -2.71
CA THR A 557 17.82 0.72 -1.71
C THR A 557 17.41 1.37 -0.37
N ARG A 558 16.41 2.27 -0.39
CA ARG A 558 15.83 2.84 0.85
C ARG A 558 15.13 1.80 1.72
N LEU A 559 14.73 0.67 1.14
CA LEU A 559 14.05 -0.43 1.80
C LEU A 559 15.01 -1.59 2.15
N ALA A 560 16.32 -1.42 1.89
CA ALA A 560 17.31 -2.42 2.25
C ALA A 560 17.46 -2.51 3.78
N ASP A 561 17.87 -3.67 4.27
CA ASP A 561 18.28 -3.81 5.65
C ASP A 561 19.61 -3.07 5.85
N TRP A 562 19.64 -2.06 6.72
CA TRP A 562 20.85 -1.31 7.08
C TRP A 562 21.29 -1.55 8.53
N GLN A 563 20.58 -2.42 9.24
CA GLN A 563 20.92 -2.81 10.60
C GLN A 563 22.07 -3.82 10.58
N HIS A 564 22.09 -4.69 9.56
CA HIS A 564 23.14 -5.69 9.38
C HIS A 564 24.16 -5.28 8.31
N ASP A 565 25.41 -5.72 8.49
CA ASP A 565 26.48 -5.42 7.54
C ASP A 565 26.29 -6.17 6.21
N HIS A 566 25.65 -7.35 6.26
CA HIS A 566 25.34 -8.17 5.10
C HIS A 566 23.82 -8.30 4.91
N ASP A 567 23.33 -7.93 3.72
CA ASP A 567 21.96 -8.17 3.27
C ASP A 567 21.98 -9.28 2.21
N PRO A 568 21.47 -10.49 2.49
CA PRO A 568 21.46 -11.59 1.52
C PRO A 568 20.71 -11.29 0.22
N MET A 569 19.76 -10.36 0.26
CA MET A 569 18.96 -9.96 -0.90
C MET A 569 19.61 -8.79 -1.66
N TRP A 570 20.72 -8.23 -1.17
CA TRP A 570 21.46 -7.15 -1.84
C TRP A 570 21.75 -7.43 -3.31
N PRO A 571 22.18 -8.64 -3.73
CA PRO A 571 22.47 -8.92 -5.13
C PRO A 571 21.24 -8.80 -6.05
N LEU A 572 20.02 -9.04 -5.54
CA LEU A 572 18.80 -8.88 -6.34
C LEU A 572 18.55 -7.43 -6.73
N GLN A 573 18.97 -6.46 -5.92
CA GLN A 573 18.73 -5.04 -6.21
C GLN A 573 19.37 -4.61 -7.53
N ARG A 574 20.55 -5.17 -7.88
CA ARG A 574 21.16 -4.91 -9.18
C ARG A 574 20.30 -5.42 -10.33
N LEU A 575 19.75 -6.63 -10.19
CA LEU A 575 18.87 -7.25 -11.19
C LEU A 575 17.54 -6.50 -11.30
N GLU A 576 16.96 -6.08 -10.17
CA GLU A 576 15.76 -5.24 -10.15
C GLU A 576 15.98 -3.93 -10.92
N ARG A 577 17.10 -3.23 -10.67
CA ARG A 577 17.42 -1.97 -11.36
C ARG A 577 17.61 -2.16 -12.86
N ALA A 578 18.31 -3.22 -13.27
CA ALA A 578 18.52 -3.54 -14.67
C ALA A 578 17.19 -3.75 -15.40
N ALA A 579 16.30 -4.59 -14.85
CA ALA A 579 14.99 -4.85 -15.45
C ALA A 579 14.12 -3.58 -15.55
N VAL A 580 14.05 -2.78 -14.47
CA VAL A 580 13.22 -1.58 -14.43
C VAL A 580 13.76 -0.47 -15.33
N ALA A 581 15.09 -0.37 -15.51
CA ALA A 581 15.70 0.54 -16.48
C ALA A 581 15.35 0.19 -17.94
N GLU A 582 15.05 -1.08 -18.23
CA GLU A 582 14.55 -1.55 -19.52
C GLU A 582 13.01 -1.56 -19.60
N LEU A 583 12.33 -0.89 -18.67
CA LEU A 583 10.88 -0.80 -18.54
C LEU A 583 10.16 -2.14 -18.30
N ASN A 584 10.84 -3.11 -17.71
CA ASN A 584 10.26 -4.40 -17.32
C ASN A 584 10.01 -4.46 -15.81
N VAL A 585 8.98 -5.20 -15.42
CA VAL A 585 8.81 -5.62 -14.02
C VAL A 585 9.78 -6.79 -13.77
N PRO A 586 10.64 -6.74 -12.73
CA PRO A 586 11.55 -7.84 -12.40
C PRO A 586 10.81 -9.16 -12.22
N HIS A 587 11.33 -10.22 -12.82
CA HIS A 587 10.75 -11.55 -12.77
C HIS A 587 11.79 -12.55 -12.30
N PHE A 588 11.58 -13.07 -11.09
CA PHE A 588 12.44 -14.09 -10.49
C PHE A 588 11.71 -15.40 -10.31
N MET A 589 12.47 -16.48 -10.36
CA MET A 589 11.98 -17.85 -10.28
C MET A 589 12.75 -18.62 -9.20
N MET A 590 12.14 -19.67 -8.68
CA MET A 590 12.82 -20.68 -7.87
C MET A 590 12.21 -22.05 -8.13
N THR A 591 12.89 -23.13 -7.73
CA THR A 591 12.24 -24.45 -7.72
C THR A 591 11.41 -24.62 -6.45
N SER A 592 10.31 -25.36 -6.52
CA SER A 592 9.37 -25.60 -5.42
C SER A 592 10.00 -26.19 -4.15
N ASP A 593 11.10 -26.93 -4.31
CA ASP A 593 11.91 -27.58 -3.28
C ASP A 593 13.34 -26.99 -3.17
N GLY A 594 13.59 -25.84 -3.81
CA GLY A 594 14.91 -25.25 -3.92
C GLY A 594 15.20 -24.14 -2.92
N HIS A 595 16.48 -23.76 -2.90
CA HIS A 595 17.05 -22.69 -2.07
C HIS A 595 17.75 -21.62 -2.91
N GLU A 596 17.32 -21.42 -4.15
CA GLU A 596 17.94 -20.47 -5.07
C GLU A 596 16.89 -19.63 -5.78
N ILE A 597 17.08 -18.31 -5.78
CA ILE A 597 16.34 -17.38 -6.63
C ILE A 597 17.14 -17.18 -7.92
N ARG A 598 16.46 -17.29 -9.06
CA ARG A 598 17.05 -17.17 -10.39
C ARG A 598 16.34 -16.10 -11.22
N ASP A 599 17.09 -15.37 -12.03
CA ASP A 599 16.52 -14.54 -13.11
C ASP A 599 16.45 -15.33 -14.43
N ALA A 600 15.87 -14.73 -15.47
CA ALA A 600 15.81 -15.34 -16.80
C ALA A 600 17.18 -15.43 -17.51
N ALA A 601 18.19 -14.68 -17.04
CA ALA A 601 19.54 -14.69 -17.59
C ALA A 601 20.43 -15.80 -16.98
N GLY A 602 19.93 -16.52 -15.96
CA GLY A 602 20.63 -17.60 -15.27
C GLY A 602 21.46 -17.15 -14.07
N THR A 603 21.36 -15.88 -13.66
CA THR A 603 21.94 -15.42 -12.40
C THR A 603 21.22 -16.12 -11.25
N SER A 604 21.95 -16.81 -10.38
CA SER A 604 21.41 -17.55 -9.23
C SER A 604 21.91 -16.95 -7.92
N ILE A 605 21.00 -16.76 -6.96
CA ILE A 605 21.27 -16.19 -5.64
C ILE A 605 20.74 -17.18 -4.59
N PRO A 606 21.61 -17.68 -3.70
CA PRO A 606 21.18 -18.60 -2.66
C PRO A 606 20.30 -17.87 -1.64
N VAL A 607 19.20 -18.51 -1.26
CA VAL A 607 18.31 -18.05 -0.19
C VAL A 607 18.34 -19.04 0.97
N ARG A 608 18.35 -18.48 2.18
CA ARG A 608 18.17 -19.25 3.41
C ARG A 608 16.69 -19.28 3.70
N GLY A 609 16.13 -20.45 3.98
CA GLY A 609 14.71 -20.59 4.24
C GLY A 609 14.20 -22.00 4.04
N THR A 610 12.92 -22.21 4.37
CA THR A 610 12.24 -23.48 4.13
C THR A 610 11.61 -23.44 2.73
N PRO A 611 11.94 -24.39 1.83
CA PRO A 611 11.33 -24.47 0.52
C PRO A 611 9.82 -24.59 0.60
N GLY A 612 9.12 -24.11 -0.42
CA GLY A 612 7.67 -24.04 -0.36
C GLY A 612 6.98 -25.40 -0.37
N LEU A 613 7.57 -26.41 -1.01
CA LEU A 613 7.08 -27.78 -0.96
C LEU A 613 7.13 -28.36 0.46
N ASP A 614 8.21 -28.11 1.19
CA ASP A 614 8.36 -28.55 2.58
C ASP A 614 7.38 -27.83 3.50
N ARG A 615 7.17 -26.53 3.27
CA ARG A 615 6.13 -25.75 3.97
C ARG A 615 4.73 -26.30 3.73
N ALA A 616 4.41 -26.62 2.48
CA ALA A 616 3.11 -27.17 2.10
C ALA A 616 2.85 -28.54 2.76
N ARG A 617 3.88 -29.41 2.76
CA ARG A 617 3.85 -30.70 3.47
C ARG A 617 3.62 -30.52 4.96
N ALA A 618 4.32 -29.59 5.60
CA ALA A 618 4.13 -29.28 7.02
C ALA A 618 2.72 -28.77 7.30
N ARG A 619 2.22 -27.83 6.49
CA ARG A 619 0.89 -27.24 6.65
C ARG A 619 -0.23 -28.26 6.55
N VAL A 620 -0.16 -29.21 5.61
CA VAL A 620 -1.17 -30.29 5.53
C VAL A 620 -1.06 -31.25 6.72
N ARG A 621 0.15 -31.59 7.16
CA ARG A 621 0.35 -32.46 8.33
C ARG A 621 -0.22 -31.83 9.61
N ASP A 622 -0.11 -30.51 9.73
CA ASP A 622 -0.52 -29.75 10.90
C ASP A 622 -1.96 -29.19 10.76
N LEU A 623 -2.68 -29.51 9.67
CA LEU A 623 -4.06 -29.04 9.39
C LEU A 623 -5.11 -29.78 10.24
N ASP A 624 -4.99 -29.72 11.57
CA ASP A 624 -5.96 -30.32 12.48
C ASP A 624 -7.21 -29.45 12.69
N SER A 625 -8.10 -29.86 13.59
CA SER A 625 -9.34 -29.12 13.88
C SER A 625 -9.10 -27.73 14.49
N GLU A 626 -8.02 -27.55 15.26
CA GLU A 626 -7.68 -26.27 15.86
C GLU A 626 -7.13 -25.31 14.81
N GLU A 627 -6.27 -25.81 13.91
CA GLU A 627 -5.75 -25.03 12.80
C GLU A 627 -6.86 -24.63 11.82
N ILE A 628 -7.76 -25.56 11.45
CA ILE A 628 -8.93 -25.23 10.62
C ILE A 628 -9.80 -24.16 11.29
N ALA A 629 -10.04 -24.26 12.61
CA ALA A 629 -10.82 -23.27 13.35
C ALA A 629 -10.12 -21.89 13.38
N TRP A 630 -8.79 -21.87 13.51
CA TRP A 630 -8.01 -20.64 13.41
C TRP A 630 -8.15 -19.99 12.04
N GLN A 631 -8.02 -20.75 10.95
CA GLN A 631 -8.19 -20.22 9.60
C GLN A 631 -9.61 -19.69 9.36
N VAL A 632 -10.65 -20.39 9.85
CA VAL A 632 -12.04 -19.89 9.82
C VAL A 632 -12.17 -18.57 10.59
N GLU A 633 -11.52 -18.43 11.74
CA GLU A 633 -11.54 -17.19 12.50
C GLU A 633 -10.87 -16.04 11.73
N VAL A 634 -9.74 -16.28 11.06
CA VAL A 634 -9.12 -15.29 10.17
C VAL A 634 -10.09 -14.86 9.07
N ILE A 635 -10.78 -15.79 8.40
CA ILE A 635 -11.80 -15.45 7.38
C ILE A 635 -12.87 -14.52 7.98
N ARG A 636 -13.38 -14.83 9.18
CA ARG A 636 -14.42 -14.03 9.85
C ARG A 636 -13.93 -12.62 10.16
N GLN A 637 -12.72 -12.47 10.69
CA GLN A 637 -12.17 -11.16 11.01
C GLN A 637 -11.88 -10.34 9.75
N SER A 638 -11.28 -10.94 8.71
CA SER A 638 -11.00 -10.24 7.45
C SER A 638 -12.27 -9.80 6.71
N THR A 639 -13.38 -10.52 6.85
CA THR A 639 -14.65 -10.24 6.13
C THR A 639 -15.72 -9.55 6.98
N GLY A 640 -15.44 -9.25 8.25
CA GLY A 640 -16.43 -8.76 9.21
C GLY A 640 -17.15 -7.48 8.78
N SER A 641 -16.46 -6.58 8.08
CA SER A 641 -17.03 -5.31 7.57
C SER A 641 -17.91 -5.48 6.32
N LEU A 642 -17.89 -6.64 5.65
CA LEU A 642 -18.66 -6.89 4.43
C LEU A 642 -20.13 -7.23 4.69
N ARG A 643 -20.48 -7.69 5.90
CA ARG A 643 -21.88 -7.99 6.23
C ARG A 643 -22.67 -6.69 6.30
N GLN A 644 -23.75 -6.59 5.53
CA GLN A 644 -24.71 -5.50 5.71
C GLN A 644 -25.44 -5.69 7.04
N LYS A 645 -25.50 -4.65 7.88
CA LYS A 645 -26.47 -4.62 8.98
C LYS A 645 -27.88 -4.73 8.36
N PRO A 646 -28.78 -5.58 8.89
CA PRO A 646 -30.14 -5.67 8.36
C PRO A 646 -30.79 -4.29 8.33
N ARG A 647 -31.39 -3.90 7.19
CA ARG A 647 -32.08 -2.60 7.04
C ARG A 647 -33.23 -2.41 8.04
N ASP A 648 -33.78 -3.51 8.54
CA ASP A 648 -34.90 -3.56 9.48
C ASP A 648 -34.48 -4.03 10.89
N ALA A 649 -33.17 -4.08 11.18
CA ALA A 649 -32.76 -4.16 12.58
C ALA A 649 -33.19 -2.84 13.23
N GLU A 650 -34.23 -2.88 14.09
CA GLU A 650 -34.46 -1.77 15.02
C GLU A 650 -33.10 -1.39 15.62
N PRO A 651 -32.78 -0.08 15.75
CA PRO A 651 -31.56 0.33 16.45
C PRO A 651 -31.61 -0.41 17.76
N ASP A 652 -30.68 -1.36 17.93
CA ASP A 652 -30.70 -2.33 19.02
C ASP A 652 -30.97 -1.54 20.27
N ARG A 653 -32.23 -1.60 20.76
CA ARG A 653 -32.68 -0.71 21.83
C ARG A 653 -31.87 -1.18 23.00
N LEU A 654 -30.78 -0.45 23.24
CA LEU A 654 -29.74 -0.69 24.21
C LEU A 654 -30.38 -1.43 25.37
N HIS A 655 -30.16 -2.75 25.42
CA HIS A 655 -30.66 -3.55 26.53
C HIS A 655 -30.21 -2.81 27.78
N GLY A 656 -31.19 -2.33 28.57
CA GLY A 656 -30.94 -1.38 29.64
C GLY A 656 -29.80 -1.89 30.50
N PHE A 657 -28.84 -1.02 30.83
CA PHE A 657 -27.71 -1.43 31.65
C PHE A 657 -28.22 -2.17 32.89
N VAL A 658 -27.69 -3.36 33.11
CA VAL A 658 -27.95 -4.08 34.34
C VAL A 658 -27.07 -3.41 35.39
N THR A 659 -27.70 -2.76 36.36
CA THR A 659 -27.02 -2.29 37.57
C THR A 659 -27.53 -3.08 38.77
N THR A 660 -26.67 -3.94 39.32
CA THR A 660 -26.91 -4.66 40.57
C THR A 660 -25.74 -4.43 41.52
N GLY A 661 -25.99 -3.87 42.70
CA GLY A 661 -24.97 -3.59 43.72
C GLY A 661 -24.33 -2.20 43.63
N GLU A 662 -23.51 -1.86 44.63
CA GLU A 662 -22.85 -0.55 44.73
C GLU A 662 -21.46 -0.55 44.07
N PRO A 663 -21.06 0.56 43.42
CA PRO A 663 -19.71 0.68 42.89
C PRO A 663 -18.69 0.67 44.03
N SER A 664 -17.58 -0.05 43.83
CA SER A 664 -16.48 -0.07 44.80
C SER A 664 -15.15 -0.23 44.08
N HIS A 665 -14.07 0.26 44.70
CA HIS A 665 -12.71 0.10 44.16
C HIS A 665 -12.37 -1.37 43.89
N LYS A 666 -12.89 -2.30 44.72
CA LYS A 666 -12.68 -3.74 44.55
C LYS A 666 -13.27 -4.28 43.24
N VAL A 667 -14.44 -3.79 42.83
CA VAL A 667 -15.07 -4.22 41.58
C VAL A 667 -14.25 -3.76 40.37
N PHE A 668 -13.83 -2.50 40.37
CA PHE A 668 -13.01 -1.96 39.28
C PHE A 668 -11.62 -2.58 39.22
N ALA A 669 -10.96 -2.81 40.36
CA ALA A 669 -9.69 -3.52 40.43
C ALA A 669 -9.80 -4.96 39.87
N ALA A 670 -10.85 -5.69 40.24
CA ALA A 670 -11.06 -7.05 39.73
C ALA A 670 -11.33 -7.10 38.21
N GLU A 671 -11.97 -6.07 37.67
CA GLU A 671 -12.17 -5.95 36.22
C GLU A 671 -10.84 -5.65 35.51
N ALA A 672 -10.03 -4.73 36.05
CA ALA A 672 -8.69 -4.45 35.55
C ALA A 672 -7.77 -5.69 35.60
N ASP A 673 -7.83 -6.49 36.67
CA ASP A 673 -7.13 -7.78 36.76
C ASP A 673 -7.57 -8.74 35.65
N THR A 674 -8.85 -8.76 35.31
CA THR A 674 -9.40 -9.60 34.25
C THR A 674 -8.86 -9.16 32.89
N VAL A 675 -8.83 -7.87 32.61
CA VAL A 675 -8.22 -7.32 31.39
C VAL A 675 -6.73 -7.70 31.30
N ALA A 676 -5.97 -7.52 32.37
CA ALA A 676 -4.54 -7.85 32.40
C ALA A 676 -4.29 -9.35 32.12
N ARG A 677 -5.10 -10.25 32.69
CA ARG A 677 -5.04 -11.69 32.41
C ARG A 677 -5.40 -12.03 30.97
N THR A 678 -6.41 -11.39 30.41
CA THR A 678 -6.79 -11.60 29.00
C THR A 678 -5.66 -11.20 28.07
N LEU A 679 -5.04 -10.04 28.29
CA LEU A 679 -3.87 -9.60 27.53
C LEU A 679 -2.71 -10.58 27.65
N PHE A 680 -2.41 -11.09 28.85
CA PHE A 680 -1.40 -12.12 29.06
C PHE A 680 -1.70 -13.39 28.26
N SER A 681 -2.96 -13.87 28.26
CA SER A 681 -3.36 -15.11 27.58
C SER A 681 -3.31 -15.04 26.05
N HIS A 682 -3.31 -13.84 25.48
CA HIS A 682 -3.23 -13.59 24.04
C HIS A 682 -1.85 -13.09 23.59
N ALA A 683 -0.90 -12.98 24.51
CA ALA A 683 0.46 -12.59 24.19
C ALA A 683 1.23 -13.76 23.56
N HIS A 684 1.92 -13.48 22.46
CA HIS A 684 2.94 -14.33 21.88
C HIS A 684 4.28 -13.97 22.52
N PHE A 685 4.87 -14.91 23.25
CA PHE A 685 6.17 -14.72 23.91
C PHE A 685 7.27 -15.39 23.12
N GLU A 686 8.33 -14.64 22.83
CA GLU A 686 9.60 -15.17 22.30
C GLU A 686 10.75 -14.34 22.84
N GLY A 687 11.74 -15.01 23.44
CA GLY A 687 12.83 -14.33 24.16
C GLY A 687 12.29 -13.35 25.22
N PRO A 688 12.82 -12.11 25.31
CA PRO A 688 12.30 -11.08 26.21
C PRO A 688 11.06 -10.34 25.67
N GLY A 689 10.61 -10.62 24.44
CA GLY A 689 9.54 -9.88 23.77
C GLY A 689 8.15 -10.48 23.94
N ALA A 690 7.13 -9.62 23.87
CA ALA A 690 5.73 -10.02 23.74
C ALA A 690 5.05 -9.28 22.58
N ALA A 691 4.20 -9.98 21.84
CA ALA A 691 3.43 -9.41 20.74
C ALA A 691 1.98 -9.90 20.74
N TRP A 692 1.11 -9.19 20.04
CA TRP A 692 -0.32 -9.48 19.97
C TRP A 692 -0.83 -9.39 18.54
N ILE A 693 -1.76 -10.27 18.20
CA ILE A 693 -2.55 -10.20 16.97
C ILE A 693 -3.88 -9.54 17.33
N GLY A 694 -4.23 -8.45 16.66
CA GLY A 694 -5.45 -7.69 16.93
C GLY A 694 -6.00 -6.99 15.70
N LEU A 695 -7.17 -6.36 15.87
CA LEU A 695 -7.81 -5.53 14.87
C LEU A 695 -7.24 -4.11 14.93
N ASP A 696 -6.68 -3.67 13.81
CA ASP A 696 -6.33 -2.27 13.61
C ASP A 696 -7.29 -1.61 12.60
N TRP A 697 -7.63 -0.36 12.83
CA TRP A 697 -8.67 0.36 12.11
C TRP A 697 -8.06 1.33 11.10
N LEU A 698 -8.58 1.33 9.88
CA LEU A 698 -8.04 2.12 8.80
C LEU A 698 -8.46 3.60 8.96
N GLY A 699 -7.66 4.36 9.71
CA GLY A 699 -7.95 5.74 10.06
C GLY A 699 -9.29 5.87 10.80
N ASP A 700 -10.15 6.78 10.34
CA ASP A 700 -11.46 7.04 10.98
C ASP A 700 -12.60 6.18 10.39
N SER A 701 -12.27 5.18 9.57
CA SER A 701 -13.26 4.28 8.99
C SER A 701 -13.70 3.19 9.97
N GLU A 702 -14.85 2.59 9.69
CA GLU A 702 -15.35 1.39 10.40
C GLU A 702 -14.80 0.09 9.78
N ILE A 703 -13.67 0.17 9.07
CA ILE A 703 -13.02 -0.98 8.44
C ILE A 703 -11.75 -1.28 9.22
N SER A 704 -11.62 -2.53 9.66
CA SER A 704 -10.47 -3.05 10.40
C SER A 704 -9.80 -4.21 9.68
N GLN A 705 -8.55 -4.45 10.06
CA GLN A 705 -7.72 -5.55 9.56
C GLN A 705 -7.07 -6.27 10.71
N LEU A 706 -6.90 -7.59 10.56
CA LEU A 706 -6.15 -8.40 11.49
C LEU A 706 -4.64 -8.22 11.23
N ILE A 707 -3.91 -7.69 12.21
CA ILE A 707 -2.47 -7.41 12.12
C ILE A 707 -1.75 -7.83 13.40
N ALA A 708 -0.42 -7.98 13.33
CA ALA A 708 0.43 -7.91 14.51
C ALA A 708 0.50 -6.44 14.95
N LEU A 709 0.07 -6.14 16.18
CA LEU A 709 -0.09 -4.77 16.68
C LEU A 709 1.27 -4.04 16.75
N GLY A 710 1.30 -2.81 16.21
CA GLY A 710 2.49 -1.94 16.17
C GLY A 710 2.84 -1.31 17.52
N ASP A 711 3.79 -0.36 17.55
CA ASP A 711 4.33 0.22 18.79
C ASP A 711 3.56 1.46 19.30
N ASP A 712 2.50 1.87 18.63
CA ASP A 712 1.79 3.11 18.93
C ASP A 712 0.98 3.06 20.24
N LEU A 713 0.60 4.24 20.73
CA LEU A 713 -0.23 4.39 21.93
C LEU A 713 -1.69 3.97 21.68
N TYR A 714 -2.19 4.18 20.47
CA TYR A 714 -3.61 4.19 20.19
C TYR A 714 -4.22 2.78 20.16
N ASN A 715 -3.78 1.95 19.21
CA ASN A 715 -4.17 0.54 19.12
C ASN A 715 -2.99 -0.42 19.36
N GLY A 716 -1.76 0.10 19.38
CA GLY A 716 -0.53 -0.67 19.50
C GLY A 716 -0.15 -1.14 20.91
N THR A 717 1.02 -1.78 20.97
CA THR A 717 1.67 -2.31 22.17
C THR A 717 2.08 -1.21 23.14
N GLY A 718 2.32 0.02 22.68
CA GLY A 718 2.57 1.17 23.56
C GLY A 718 1.39 1.45 24.50
N GLY A 719 0.16 1.39 23.96
CA GLY A 719 -1.07 1.51 24.74
C GLY A 719 -1.31 0.34 25.70
N ILE A 720 -1.05 -0.89 25.23
CA ILE A 720 -1.13 -2.11 26.06
C ILE A 720 -0.13 -2.03 27.22
N ALA A 721 1.12 -1.66 26.94
CA ALA A 721 2.18 -1.51 27.93
C ALA A 721 1.86 -0.43 28.96
N LEU A 722 1.26 0.70 28.54
CA LEU A 722 0.83 1.76 29.44
C LEU A 722 -0.23 1.27 30.42
N PHE A 723 -1.25 0.55 29.94
CA PHE A 723 -2.25 -0.06 30.82
C PHE A 723 -1.60 -1.04 31.81
N LEU A 724 -0.72 -1.92 31.32
CA LEU A 724 -0.06 -2.92 32.17
C LEU A 724 0.89 -2.28 33.21
N ALA A 725 1.53 -1.16 32.86
CA ALA A 725 2.35 -0.38 33.79
C ALA A 725 1.49 0.28 34.87
N ALA A 726 0.34 0.85 34.49
CA ALA A 726 -0.62 1.41 35.45
C ALA A 726 -1.19 0.31 36.36
N HIS A 727 -1.51 -0.86 35.80
CA HIS A 727 -1.96 -2.02 36.56
C HIS A 727 -0.89 -2.49 37.55
N ALA A 728 0.36 -2.55 37.11
CA ALA A 728 1.48 -2.91 37.99
C ALA A 728 1.66 -1.92 39.14
N ALA A 729 1.53 -0.61 38.88
CA ALA A 729 1.65 0.43 39.90
C ALA A 729 0.52 0.39 40.93
N VAL A 730 -0.74 0.24 40.48
CA VAL A 730 -1.92 0.25 41.36
C VAL A 730 -2.10 -1.08 42.10
N ALA A 731 -1.92 -2.21 41.41
CA ALA A 731 -2.15 -3.55 41.97
C ALA A 731 -0.89 -4.20 42.56
N ASN A 732 0.27 -3.55 42.48
CA ASN A 732 1.58 -4.13 42.84
C ASN A 732 1.88 -5.46 42.11
N SER A 733 1.43 -5.58 40.85
CA SER A 733 1.55 -6.81 40.06
C SER A 733 2.91 -6.92 39.36
N THR A 734 3.77 -7.84 39.83
CA THR A 734 5.04 -8.15 39.15
C THR A 734 4.82 -8.73 37.75
N SER A 735 3.80 -9.56 37.57
CA SER A 735 3.47 -10.14 36.26
C SER A 735 3.10 -9.06 35.23
N SER A 736 2.34 -8.05 35.65
CA SER A 736 1.97 -6.94 34.77
C SER A 736 3.16 -6.04 34.46
N ARG A 737 4.05 -5.79 35.44
CA ARG A 737 5.32 -5.08 35.21
C ARG A 737 6.15 -5.81 34.16
N ASN A 738 6.33 -7.12 34.28
CA ASN A 738 7.12 -7.91 33.34
C ASN A 738 6.49 -7.92 31.94
N LEU A 739 5.17 -8.05 31.85
CA LEU A 739 4.47 -8.02 30.57
C LEU A 739 4.54 -6.64 29.89
N ALA A 740 4.46 -5.55 30.66
CA ALA A 740 4.66 -4.19 30.13
C ALA A 740 6.06 -4.02 29.54
N MET A 741 7.09 -4.53 30.20
CA MET A 741 8.46 -4.48 29.70
C MET A 741 8.66 -5.37 28.46
N ALA A 742 8.03 -6.54 28.43
CA ALA A 742 8.07 -7.43 27.26
C ALA A 742 7.38 -6.81 26.03
N ALA A 743 6.27 -6.10 26.24
CA ALA A 743 5.57 -5.36 25.19
C ALA A 743 6.41 -4.24 24.57
N LEU A 744 7.30 -3.61 25.36
CA LEU A 744 8.18 -2.53 24.90
C LEU A 744 9.51 -3.03 24.31
N ALA A 745 9.83 -4.31 24.44
CA ALA A 745 11.17 -4.82 24.20
C ALA A 745 11.66 -4.53 22.76
N ARG A 746 10.83 -4.82 21.74
CA ARG A 746 11.15 -4.56 20.31
C ARG A 746 11.35 -3.07 20.01
N LEU A 747 10.46 -2.22 20.52
CA LEU A 747 10.54 -0.77 20.32
C LEU A 747 11.87 -0.24 20.89
N ARG A 748 12.21 -0.64 22.12
CA ARG A 748 13.44 -0.20 22.80
C ARG A 748 14.69 -0.65 22.05
N GLU A 749 14.72 -1.90 21.59
CA GLU A 749 15.79 -2.41 20.74
C GLU A 749 15.94 -1.57 19.47
N THR A 750 14.84 -1.28 18.78
CA THR A 750 14.93 -0.51 17.53
C THR A 750 15.38 0.94 17.76
N LEU A 751 14.94 1.59 18.85
CA LEU A 751 15.39 2.92 19.25
C LEU A 751 16.88 2.97 19.60
N ARG A 752 17.46 1.84 20.04
CA ARG A 752 18.87 1.69 20.41
C ARG A 752 19.73 1.18 19.24
N GLY A 753 19.12 0.74 18.15
CA GLY A 753 19.76 0.15 16.98
C GLY A 753 20.49 1.14 16.07
N ARG A 754 20.97 0.64 14.92
CA ARG A 754 21.87 1.37 14.00
C ARG A 754 21.17 2.36 13.05
N ASN A 755 19.87 2.22 12.81
CA ASN A 755 19.10 3.09 11.89
C ASN A 755 17.69 3.44 12.42
N PRO A 756 17.59 4.11 13.57
CA PRO A 756 16.29 4.46 14.15
C PRO A 756 15.50 5.49 13.30
N ALA A 757 16.17 6.20 12.38
CA ALA A 757 15.54 7.14 11.45
C ALA A 757 14.60 6.45 10.44
N GLN A 758 14.75 5.15 10.19
CA GLN A 758 13.81 4.38 9.36
C GLN A 758 12.41 4.32 10.00
N ILE A 759 12.34 4.04 11.31
CA ILE A 759 11.08 4.05 12.07
C ILE A 759 10.43 5.44 12.03
N ALA A 760 11.23 6.49 12.20
CA ALA A 760 10.73 7.87 12.20
C ALA A 760 9.94 8.20 10.92
N ARG A 761 10.45 7.75 9.76
CA ARG A 761 9.82 7.98 8.45
C ARG A 761 8.57 7.11 8.23
N LEU A 762 8.52 5.93 8.84
CA LEU A 762 7.38 5.01 8.72
C LEU A 762 6.20 5.43 9.61
N LEU A 763 6.47 5.85 10.85
CA LEU A 763 5.44 6.18 11.84
C LEU A 763 4.91 7.62 11.72
N GLY A 764 5.74 8.58 11.29
CA GLY A 764 5.38 9.99 11.34
C GLY A 764 5.38 10.55 12.77
N LEU A 765 4.63 11.63 13.02
CA LEU A 765 4.81 12.46 14.23
C LEU A 765 3.74 12.27 15.31
N GLY A 766 2.53 11.84 14.95
CA GLY A 766 1.33 11.88 15.78
C GLY A 766 1.43 11.44 17.25
N GLY A 767 0.56 12.02 18.07
CA GLY A 767 0.43 11.72 19.50
C GLY A 767 -0.32 10.42 19.79
N GLY A 768 -1.10 9.92 18.83
CA GLY A 768 -1.73 8.60 18.91
C GLY A 768 -1.03 7.53 18.06
N LEU A 769 -0.60 7.87 16.84
CA LEU A 769 -0.13 6.94 15.80
C LEU A 769 1.30 7.24 15.27
N GLY A 770 2.13 7.96 16.03
CA GLY A 770 3.47 8.38 15.57
C GLY A 770 4.52 8.51 16.68
N LEU A 771 5.63 9.20 16.39
CA LEU A 771 6.72 9.40 17.36
C LEU A 771 6.28 10.10 18.64
N GLY A 772 5.32 11.04 18.57
CA GLY A 772 4.73 11.67 19.75
C GLY A 772 4.05 10.66 20.68
N SER A 773 3.39 9.65 20.10
CA SER A 773 2.75 8.56 20.85
C SER A 773 3.76 7.69 21.60
N ILE A 774 4.90 7.43 20.98
CA ILE A 774 6.00 6.67 21.58
C ILE A 774 6.63 7.46 22.72
N VAL A 775 6.95 8.74 22.49
CA VAL A 775 7.51 9.63 23.51
C VAL A 775 6.59 9.71 24.73
N TYR A 776 5.28 9.91 24.50
CA TYR A 776 4.28 9.95 25.56
C TYR A 776 4.24 8.62 26.35
N SER A 777 4.11 7.49 25.64
CA SER A 777 3.99 6.17 26.25
C SER A 777 5.20 5.85 27.14
N LEU A 778 6.42 6.05 26.62
CA LEU A 778 7.65 5.77 27.36
C LEU A 778 7.82 6.71 28.57
N ALA A 779 7.48 7.99 28.44
CA ALA A 779 7.52 8.94 29.55
C ALA A 779 6.55 8.54 30.68
N VAL A 780 5.30 8.21 30.34
CA VAL A 780 4.30 7.76 31.32
C VAL A 780 4.69 6.42 31.96
N ILE A 781 5.10 5.44 31.16
CA ILE A 781 5.49 4.11 31.67
C ILE A 781 6.71 4.22 32.59
N SER A 782 7.71 5.04 32.24
CA SER A 782 8.88 5.24 33.11
C SER A 782 8.50 5.86 34.45
N ALA A 783 7.55 6.81 34.48
CA ALA A 783 7.05 7.40 35.72
C ALA A 783 6.25 6.40 36.58
N LEU A 784 5.42 5.55 35.96
CA LEU A 784 4.61 4.56 36.66
C LEU A 784 5.44 3.40 37.24
N LEU A 785 6.51 3.01 36.55
CA LEU A 785 7.35 1.87 36.94
C LEU A 785 8.62 2.25 37.68
N ASP A 786 8.94 3.55 37.76
CA ASP A 786 10.21 4.09 38.26
C ASP A 786 11.42 3.49 37.52
N HIS A 787 11.45 3.66 36.19
CA HIS A 787 12.41 3.00 35.31
C HIS A 787 13.20 3.98 34.40
N ASP A 788 14.39 4.35 34.84
CA ASP A 788 15.25 5.35 34.16
C ASP A 788 15.63 4.98 32.71
N ASP A 789 15.91 3.71 32.42
CA ASP A 789 16.25 3.31 31.05
C ASP A 789 15.09 3.55 30.06
N VAL A 790 13.84 3.41 30.50
CA VAL A 790 12.65 3.67 29.67
C VAL A 790 12.52 5.17 29.43
N LEU A 791 12.85 6.00 30.43
CA LEU A 791 12.92 7.46 30.28
C LEU A 791 14.03 7.88 29.29
N SER A 792 15.18 7.21 29.32
CA SER A 792 16.25 7.40 28.33
C SER A 792 15.78 7.07 26.91
N ASP A 793 14.99 6.02 26.74
CA ASP A 793 14.40 5.65 25.47
C ASP A 793 13.39 6.70 24.98
N ALA A 794 12.63 7.35 25.88
CA ALA A 794 11.76 8.47 25.54
C ALA A 794 12.56 9.66 24.94
N HIS A 795 13.73 9.98 25.51
CA HIS A 795 14.62 10.99 24.93
C HIS A 795 15.20 10.58 23.57
N ARG A 796 15.50 9.29 23.36
CA ARG A 796 15.94 8.78 22.05
C ARG A 796 14.84 8.94 21.00
N ALA A 797 13.61 8.56 21.33
CA ALA A 797 12.46 8.75 20.45
C ALA A 797 12.21 10.24 20.14
N ALA A 798 12.32 11.12 21.13
CA ALA A 798 12.20 12.57 20.92
C ALA A 798 13.22 13.08 19.90
N LYS A 799 14.47 12.57 19.92
CA LYS A 799 15.51 12.97 18.96
C LYS A 799 15.19 12.63 17.51
N LEU A 800 14.33 11.65 17.27
CA LEU A 800 13.88 11.27 15.93
C LEU A 800 12.85 12.24 15.33
N ILE A 801 12.25 13.10 16.15
CA ILE A 801 11.42 14.22 15.69
C ILE A 801 12.37 15.33 15.21
N ALA A 802 12.93 15.11 14.02
CA ALA A 802 13.96 15.94 13.39
C ALA A 802 13.37 16.86 12.31
N PRO A 803 14.07 17.93 11.90
CA PRO A 803 13.54 18.93 10.96
C PRO A 803 13.05 18.36 9.63
N ASP A 804 13.70 17.33 9.08
CA ASP A 804 13.28 16.67 7.85
C ASP A 804 11.93 15.95 8.02
N VAL A 805 11.75 15.23 9.13
CA VAL A 805 10.48 14.56 9.48
C VAL A 805 9.37 15.57 9.72
N ILE A 806 9.66 16.69 10.41
CA ILE A 806 8.72 17.79 10.64
C ILE A 806 8.28 18.41 9.31
N SER A 807 9.22 18.76 8.44
CA SER A 807 8.92 19.39 7.15
C SER A 807 8.12 18.51 6.19
N ALA A 808 8.19 17.19 6.37
CA ALA A 808 7.45 16.20 5.59
C ALA A 808 6.03 15.97 6.11
N ASP A 809 5.68 16.47 7.30
CA ASP A 809 4.35 16.27 7.89
C ASP A 809 3.28 17.02 7.10
N ARG A 810 2.25 16.27 6.71
CA ARG A 810 1.04 16.77 6.03
C ARG A 810 -0.25 16.40 6.78
N GLN A 811 -0.15 15.70 7.90
CA GLN A 811 -1.30 15.35 8.74
C GLN A 811 -1.63 16.49 9.71
N LEU A 812 -0.60 17.09 10.32
CA LEU A 812 -0.65 18.22 11.25
C LEU A 812 -1.41 17.99 12.57
N ASP A 813 -2.43 17.11 12.57
CA ASP A 813 -3.36 16.88 13.67
C ASP A 813 -2.76 16.19 14.91
N VAL A 814 -3.59 15.99 15.95
CA VAL A 814 -3.15 15.38 17.22
C VAL A 814 -2.92 13.88 17.07
N LEU A 815 -3.73 13.19 16.25
CA LEU A 815 -3.65 11.74 16.14
C LEU A 815 -2.38 11.30 15.40
N ALA A 816 -2.09 11.91 14.25
CA ALA A 816 -1.07 11.48 13.29
C ALA A 816 -0.02 12.55 12.95
N GLY A 817 -0.21 13.81 13.36
CA GLY A 817 0.65 14.94 12.96
C GLY A 817 1.39 15.68 14.09
N SER A 818 1.90 16.85 13.72
CA SER A 818 2.75 17.71 14.57
C SER A 818 2.07 18.19 15.85
N ALA A 819 0.76 18.45 15.86
CA ALA A 819 0.06 18.85 17.09
C ALA A 819 0.13 17.75 18.16
N GLY A 820 0.12 16.48 17.75
CA GLY A 820 0.27 15.35 18.66
C GLY A 820 1.70 15.16 19.16
N ALA A 821 2.69 15.38 18.29
CA ALA A 821 4.10 15.41 18.68
C ALA A 821 4.38 16.45 19.75
N VAL A 822 3.79 17.65 19.63
CA VAL A 822 3.87 18.70 20.65
C VAL A 822 3.41 18.18 22.01
N LEU A 823 2.25 17.53 22.08
CA LEU A 823 1.71 17.02 23.35
C LEU A 823 2.60 15.95 23.98
N GLY A 824 3.09 14.98 23.19
CA GLY A 824 4.01 13.95 23.67
C GLY A 824 5.35 14.52 24.17
N LEU A 825 5.93 15.48 23.44
CA LEU A 825 7.17 16.15 23.83
C LEU A 825 6.99 17.02 25.08
N LEU A 826 5.84 17.70 25.22
CA LEU A 826 5.54 18.49 26.41
C LEU A 826 5.33 17.62 27.65
N ARG A 827 4.78 16.40 27.52
CA ARG A 827 4.77 15.42 28.62
C ARG A 827 6.19 15.13 29.11
N LEU A 828 7.10 14.80 28.19
CA LEU A 828 8.50 14.53 28.53
C LEU A 828 9.19 15.75 29.15
N TYR A 829 8.93 16.95 28.62
CA TYR A 829 9.43 18.20 29.17
C TYR A 829 8.94 18.45 30.61
N ARG A 830 7.65 18.27 30.89
CA ARG A 830 7.10 18.43 32.24
C ARG A 830 7.74 17.49 33.26
N GLN A 831 8.08 16.28 32.84
CA GLN A 831 8.70 15.27 33.71
C GLN A 831 10.20 15.53 33.95
N THR A 832 10.92 16.10 32.97
CA THR A 832 12.41 16.12 32.98
C THR A 832 13.04 17.50 32.93
N GLY A 833 12.30 18.54 32.53
CA GLY A 833 12.85 19.87 32.23
C GLY A 833 13.71 19.92 30.95
N SER A 834 13.65 18.91 30.07
CA SER A 834 14.51 18.81 28.89
C SER A 834 14.29 19.92 27.86
N SER A 835 15.29 20.79 27.68
CA SER A 835 15.26 21.87 26.69
C SER A 835 15.19 21.36 25.25
N ASP A 836 15.86 20.24 24.93
CA ASP A 836 15.79 19.60 23.59
C ASP A 836 14.36 19.14 23.26
N ALA A 837 13.63 18.58 24.23
CA ALA A 837 12.23 18.20 24.03
C ALA A 837 11.34 19.44 23.75
N LEU A 838 11.55 20.53 24.50
CA LEU A 838 10.82 21.78 24.31
C LEU A 838 11.16 22.46 22.96
N GLU A 839 12.42 22.44 22.56
CA GLU A 839 12.86 22.99 21.27
C GLU A 839 12.19 22.25 20.10
N ARG A 840 12.14 20.92 20.16
CA ARG A 840 11.46 20.10 19.14
C ARG A 840 9.96 20.35 19.11
N ALA A 841 9.32 20.48 20.27
CA ALA A 841 7.91 20.85 20.35
C ALA A 841 7.68 22.24 19.72
N THR A 842 8.59 23.18 19.96
CA THR A 842 8.56 24.51 19.35
C THR A 842 8.69 24.45 17.83
N ASN A 843 9.57 23.59 17.30
CA ASN A 843 9.74 23.40 15.86
C ASN A 843 8.49 22.78 15.21
N CYS A 844 7.85 21.82 15.86
CA CYS A 844 6.54 21.31 15.44
C CYS A 844 5.47 22.42 15.44
N GLY A 845 5.41 23.26 16.48
CA GLY A 845 4.48 24.38 16.56
C GLY A 845 4.71 25.43 15.45
N ARG A 846 5.98 25.76 15.17
CA ARG A 846 6.34 26.67 14.07
C ARG A 846 5.97 26.10 12.70
N HIS A 847 6.16 24.80 12.50
CA HIS A 847 5.70 24.11 11.30
C HIS A 847 4.19 24.26 11.12
N LEU A 848 3.39 24.02 12.18
CA LEU A 848 1.94 24.26 12.13
C LEU A 848 1.59 25.70 11.70
N LEU A 849 2.25 26.71 12.28
CA LEU A 849 1.99 28.12 11.93
C LEU A 849 2.39 28.49 10.49
N ALA A 850 3.38 27.80 9.92
CA ALA A 850 3.83 27.99 8.54
C ALA A 850 2.86 27.38 7.51
N GLU A 851 2.08 26.38 7.91
CA GLU A 851 1.08 25.74 7.06
C GLU A 851 -0.17 26.60 6.86
N HIS A 852 -0.89 26.36 5.76
CA HIS A 852 -2.06 27.15 5.38
C HIS A 852 -3.23 26.94 6.34
N ARG A 853 -3.71 28.04 6.94
CA ARG A 853 -4.91 28.08 7.79
C ARG A 853 -6.12 28.62 7.02
N VAL A 854 -7.27 28.00 7.21
CA VAL A 854 -8.54 28.30 6.53
C VAL A 854 -9.53 28.93 7.52
N GLY A 855 -10.34 29.89 7.04
CA GLY A 855 -11.37 30.58 7.82
C GLY A 855 -11.17 32.11 7.85
N PRO A 856 -12.15 32.87 8.35
CA PRO A 856 -12.01 34.31 8.53
C PRO A 856 -10.99 34.62 9.64
N VAL A 857 -10.27 35.74 9.51
CA VAL A 857 -9.30 36.20 10.51
C VAL A 857 -9.95 36.24 11.91
N GLY A 858 -9.31 35.64 12.90
CA GLY A 858 -9.85 35.51 14.25
C GLY A 858 -10.61 34.20 14.49
N ARG A 859 -10.86 33.39 13.45
CA ARG A 859 -11.54 32.08 13.52
C ARG A 859 -10.94 31.10 12.51
N ARG A 860 -9.61 31.07 12.43
CA ARG A 860 -8.87 30.18 11.52
C ARG A 860 -8.47 28.89 12.20
N SER A 861 -8.47 27.80 11.43
CA SER A 861 -7.89 26.52 11.82
C SER A 861 -7.36 25.78 10.59
N TRP A 862 -6.83 24.57 10.78
CA TRP A 862 -6.22 23.78 9.70
C TRP A 862 -7.25 22.83 9.08
N PRO A 863 -7.23 22.66 7.75
CA PRO A 863 -8.03 21.62 7.11
C PRO A 863 -7.48 20.25 7.49
N ALA A 864 -8.36 19.29 7.77
CA ALA A 864 -7.95 17.91 7.92
C ALA A 864 -7.60 17.32 6.53
N PRO A 865 -6.66 16.38 6.43
CA PRO A 865 -6.35 15.74 5.16
C PRO A 865 -7.60 15.13 4.50
N GLY A 866 -7.91 15.57 3.28
CA GLY A 866 -9.07 15.12 2.52
C GLY A 866 -10.40 15.81 2.87
N SER A 867 -10.46 16.71 3.86
CA SER A 867 -11.64 17.53 4.11
C SER A 867 -11.59 18.84 3.32
N GLY A 868 -12.77 19.38 2.98
CA GLY A 868 -12.88 20.68 2.28
C GLY A 868 -12.67 21.91 3.18
N GLY A 869 -12.41 21.71 4.47
CA GLY A 869 -12.24 22.76 5.47
C GLY A 869 -11.92 22.21 6.87
N PRO A 870 -11.74 23.08 7.88
CA PRO A 870 -11.43 22.66 9.23
C PRO A 870 -12.54 21.85 9.89
N LEU A 871 -12.16 20.92 10.77
CA LEU A 871 -13.07 20.06 11.53
C LEU A 871 -13.19 20.51 13.00
N ASN A 872 -14.28 20.13 13.65
CA ASN A 872 -14.44 20.21 15.10
C ASN A 872 -13.91 18.93 15.78
N GLY A 873 -13.60 18.99 17.08
CA GLY A 873 -13.20 17.80 17.85
C GLY A 873 -11.70 17.70 18.13
N LEU A 874 -11.32 16.77 19.01
CA LEU A 874 -9.96 16.73 19.56
C LEU A 874 -8.92 16.10 18.63
N PRO A 875 -9.05 14.86 18.13
CA PRO A 875 -7.90 14.20 17.50
C PRO A 875 -7.50 14.82 16.15
N ARG A 876 -8.49 15.33 15.41
CA ARG A 876 -8.31 15.88 14.04
C ARG A 876 -8.84 17.29 13.84
N GLY A 877 -9.48 17.86 14.85
CA GLY A 877 -10.19 19.13 14.74
C GLY A 877 -9.53 20.27 15.49
N ALA A 878 -10.18 21.42 15.42
CA ALA A 878 -9.73 22.67 16.02
C ALA A 878 -9.49 22.56 17.54
N ALA A 879 -10.23 21.74 18.29
CA ALA A 879 -9.97 21.54 19.72
C ALA A 879 -8.58 20.95 20.00
N GLY A 880 -8.12 20.02 19.16
CA GLY A 880 -6.79 19.43 19.28
C GLY A 880 -5.68 20.45 19.03
N PHE A 881 -5.80 21.19 17.93
CA PHE A 881 -4.87 22.27 17.59
C PHE A 881 -4.83 23.33 18.68
N ALA A 882 -6.00 23.76 19.15
CA ALA A 882 -6.10 24.72 20.25
C ALA A 882 -5.38 24.23 21.50
N TYR A 883 -5.62 22.96 21.89
CA TYR A 883 -5.01 22.41 23.09
C TYR A 883 -3.49 22.31 22.97
N ALA A 884 -2.98 21.75 21.87
CA ALA A 884 -1.54 21.62 21.64
C ALA A 884 -0.83 22.99 21.63
N LEU A 885 -1.40 23.98 20.93
CA LEU A 885 -0.83 25.32 20.84
C LEU A 885 -0.94 26.10 22.15
N ALA A 886 -2.04 25.96 22.90
CA ALA A 886 -2.18 26.56 24.24
C ALA A 886 -1.16 25.98 25.22
N ALA A 887 -0.96 24.66 25.21
CA ALA A 887 0.05 24.00 26.04
C ALA A 887 1.46 24.47 25.68
N LEU A 888 1.77 24.59 24.38
CA LEU A 888 3.05 25.08 23.90
C LEU A 888 3.27 26.56 24.22
N ALA A 889 2.24 27.40 24.09
CA ALA A 889 2.27 28.80 24.48
C ALA A 889 2.61 28.95 25.96
N SER A 890 1.98 28.16 26.83
CA SER A 890 2.27 28.17 28.26
C SER A 890 3.70 27.74 28.59
N ALA A 891 4.28 26.82 27.81
CA ALA A 891 5.63 26.32 28.02
C ALA A 891 6.72 27.27 27.46
N THR A 892 6.40 28.05 26.42
CA THR A 892 7.37 28.89 25.68
C THR A 892 7.20 30.39 25.93
N GLY A 893 6.04 30.84 26.41
CA GLY A 893 5.68 32.25 26.51
C GLY A 893 5.40 32.92 25.15
N SER A 894 5.12 32.14 24.10
CA SER A 894 4.89 32.67 22.74
C SER A 894 3.44 33.13 22.52
N ASP A 895 3.27 34.42 22.26
CA ASP A 895 1.96 35.03 21.92
C ASP A 895 1.40 34.51 20.58
N GLU A 896 2.25 34.12 19.63
CA GLU A 896 1.80 33.59 18.33
C GLU A 896 1.06 32.25 18.50
N PHE A 897 1.58 31.36 19.34
CA PHE A 897 0.91 30.11 19.66
C PHE A 897 -0.39 30.34 20.44
N ALA A 898 -0.40 31.27 21.39
CA ALA A 898 -1.60 31.63 22.14
C ALA A 898 -2.70 32.16 21.21
N SER A 899 -2.36 33.11 20.32
CA SER A 899 -3.30 33.69 19.36
C SER A 899 -3.88 32.63 18.41
N ALA A 900 -3.04 31.72 17.90
CA ALA A 900 -3.52 30.64 17.05
C ALA A 900 -4.45 29.65 17.78
N ALA A 901 -4.19 29.39 19.07
CA ALA A 901 -5.08 28.58 19.90
C ALA A 901 -6.45 29.26 20.10
N GLU A 902 -6.46 30.57 20.37
CA GLU A 902 -7.69 31.37 20.51
C GLU A 902 -8.53 31.37 19.21
N GLU A 903 -7.88 31.51 18.05
CA GLU A 903 -8.57 31.43 16.76
C GLU A 903 -9.25 30.06 16.54
N CYS A 904 -8.62 28.97 16.95
CA CYS A 904 -9.22 27.63 16.87
C CYS A 904 -10.42 27.49 17.80
N ILE A 905 -10.35 28.02 19.03
CA ILE A 905 -11.49 28.03 19.97
C ILE A 905 -12.63 28.87 19.40
N ALA A 906 -12.33 30.03 18.84
CA ALA A 906 -13.33 30.92 18.25
C ALA A 906 -13.99 30.32 17.01
N PHE A 907 -13.26 29.52 16.22
CA PHE A 907 -13.83 28.70 15.15
C PHE A 907 -14.84 27.70 15.69
N GLU A 908 -14.46 26.85 16.67
CA GLU A 908 -15.36 25.85 17.23
C GLU A 908 -16.61 26.50 17.85
N ASN A 909 -16.44 27.60 18.58
CA ASN A 909 -17.54 28.30 19.25
C ASN A 909 -18.51 28.94 18.26
N ALA A 910 -18.05 29.31 17.07
CA ALA A 910 -18.90 29.82 16.00
C ALA A 910 -19.69 28.71 15.28
N THR A 911 -19.30 27.44 15.42
CA THR A 911 -19.98 26.29 14.79
C THR A 911 -20.85 25.49 15.74
N PHE A 912 -20.89 25.85 17.03
CA PHE A 912 -21.73 25.19 18.03
C PHE A 912 -23.23 25.31 17.70
N ASP A 913 -23.93 24.19 17.74
CA ASP A 913 -25.38 24.11 17.57
C ASP A 913 -26.07 24.00 18.93
N ALA A 914 -26.79 25.05 19.33
CA ALA A 914 -27.46 25.13 20.62
C ALA A 914 -28.70 24.24 20.74
N GLU A 915 -29.38 23.93 19.63
CA GLU A 915 -30.54 23.03 19.66
C GLU A 915 -30.08 21.60 19.99
N ARG A 916 -28.97 21.19 19.37
CA ARG A 916 -28.39 19.87 19.56
C ARG A 916 -27.47 19.77 20.77
N SER A 917 -27.03 20.89 21.35
CA SER A 917 -25.95 20.96 22.35
C SER A 917 -24.70 20.22 21.90
N ASN A 918 -24.33 20.34 20.62
CA ASN A 918 -23.18 19.63 20.04
C ASN A 918 -22.59 20.41 18.84
N TRP A 919 -21.44 19.95 18.35
CA TRP A 919 -20.74 20.50 17.19
C TRP A 919 -20.93 19.58 15.97
N PRO A 920 -21.09 20.13 14.76
CA PRO A 920 -21.21 19.34 13.56
C PRO A 920 -19.85 18.72 13.18
N ASP A 921 -19.89 17.46 12.76
CA ASP A 921 -18.82 16.79 12.01
C ASP A 921 -19.10 16.93 10.51
N THR A 922 -18.16 17.56 9.80
CA THR A 922 -18.19 17.84 8.36
C THR A 922 -17.21 16.97 7.57
N SER A 923 -16.62 15.94 8.19
CA SER A 923 -15.60 15.06 7.61
C SER A 923 -16.07 14.27 6.37
N SER A 924 -17.37 13.98 6.26
CA SER A 924 -17.94 13.13 5.20
C SER A 924 -18.29 13.88 3.91
N GLY A 925 -18.25 15.22 3.87
CA GLY A 925 -18.62 16.03 2.70
C GLY A 925 -20.10 15.96 2.28
N SER A 926 -20.88 15.01 2.80
CA SER A 926 -22.30 14.79 2.54
C SER A 926 -23.11 14.98 3.83
N ALA A 927 -23.63 16.20 4.03
CA ALA A 927 -24.37 16.66 5.21
C ALA A 927 -23.59 16.59 6.54
N ALA A 928 -23.82 17.58 7.42
CA ALA A 928 -23.27 17.55 8.76
C ALA A 928 -23.84 16.36 9.55
N THR A 929 -22.98 15.66 10.28
CA THR A 929 -23.39 14.64 11.25
C THR A 929 -23.09 15.14 12.66
N TRP A 930 -23.77 14.60 13.67
CA TRP A 930 -23.55 14.96 15.07
C TRP A 930 -23.30 13.66 15.83
N SER A 931 -22.09 13.51 16.34
CA SER A 931 -21.73 12.41 17.23
C SER A 931 -21.23 12.98 18.57
N GLY A 932 -21.45 12.26 19.64
CA GLY A 932 -21.05 12.60 21.01
C GLY A 932 -19.94 11.68 21.48
N ASN A 933 -18.91 11.53 20.63
CA ASN A 933 -17.76 10.69 20.89
C ASN A 933 -16.52 11.55 21.17
N TRP A 934 -15.50 10.98 21.83
CA TRP A 934 -14.23 11.69 22.05
C TRP A 934 -13.56 12.11 20.73
N CYS A 935 -13.59 11.25 19.71
CA CYS A 935 -12.98 11.59 18.42
C CYS A 935 -13.72 12.66 17.62
N ARG A 936 -15.04 12.72 17.79
CA ARG A 936 -15.96 13.53 16.98
C ARG A 936 -17.06 14.03 17.90
N GLY A 937 -16.89 15.24 18.44
CA GLY A 937 -17.93 15.97 19.18
C GLY A 937 -17.63 16.27 20.65
N ALA A 938 -18.72 16.44 21.41
CA ALA A 938 -18.73 17.07 22.73
C ALA A 938 -17.71 16.53 23.75
N PRO A 939 -17.55 15.21 23.99
CA PRO A 939 -16.61 14.73 25.01
C PRO A 939 -15.15 15.14 24.71
N GLY A 940 -14.72 15.08 23.44
CA GLY A 940 -13.36 15.43 23.05
C GLY A 940 -13.09 16.93 23.19
N ILE A 941 -14.04 17.76 22.74
CA ILE A 941 -13.94 19.22 22.86
C ILE A 941 -13.92 19.62 24.34
N GLY A 942 -14.83 19.06 25.14
CA GLY A 942 -14.88 19.28 26.58
C GLY A 942 -13.58 18.89 27.28
N LEU A 943 -13.02 17.72 26.97
CA LEU A 943 -11.73 17.28 27.49
C LEU A 943 -10.57 18.21 27.08
N ALA A 944 -10.55 18.70 25.83
CA ALA A 944 -9.57 19.69 25.38
C ALA A 944 -9.59 20.95 26.26
N ARG A 945 -10.79 21.46 26.55
CA ARG A 945 -10.99 22.65 27.38
C ARG A 945 -10.60 22.39 28.83
N VAL A 946 -10.96 21.23 29.39
CA VAL A 946 -10.51 20.84 30.73
C VAL A 946 -8.97 20.76 30.79
N ALA A 947 -8.33 20.14 29.80
CA ALA A 947 -6.87 20.05 29.72
C ALA A 947 -6.19 21.43 29.69
N MET A 948 -6.76 22.40 28.95
CA MET A 948 -6.28 23.78 28.96
C MET A 948 -6.34 24.41 30.37
N THR A 949 -7.41 24.19 31.13
CA THR A 949 -7.51 24.75 32.51
C THR A 949 -6.52 24.14 33.50
N LYS A 950 -6.13 22.88 33.26
CA LYS A 950 -5.18 22.13 34.08
C LYS A 950 -3.73 22.45 33.74
N GLN A 951 -3.41 22.54 32.45
CA GLN A 951 -2.03 22.57 31.96
C GLN A 951 -1.56 23.96 31.48
N THR A 952 -2.44 24.95 31.45
CA THR A 952 -2.12 26.30 30.98
C THR A 952 -2.66 27.37 31.93
N ALA A 953 -2.21 28.61 31.75
CA ALA A 953 -2.77 29.77 32.45
C ALA A 953 -4.14 30.22 31.89
N LEU A 954 -4.62 29.61 30.80
CA LEU A 954 -5.90 29.97 30.19
C LEU A 954 -7.05 29.45 31.06
N ARG A 955 -7.63 30.37 31.82
CA ARG A 955 -8.85 30.17 32.61
C ARG A 955 -9.76 31.35 32.35
N GLY A 956 -10.97 31.07 31.91
CA GLY A 956 -11.93 32.13 31.58
C GLY A 956 -13.32 31.59 31.31
N GLU A 957 -14.31 32.46 31.43
CA GLU A 957 -15.72 32.13 31.23
C GLU A 957 -16.02 31.46 29.88
N PRO A 958 -15.34 31.80 28.75
CA PRO A 958 -15.54 31.09 27.49
C PRO A 958 -15.19 29.60 27.56
N ILE A 959 -14.06 29.25 28.18
CA ILE A 959 -13.62 27.86 28.33
C ILE A 959 -14.58 27.08 29.23
N VAL A 960 -14.99 27.67 30.36
CA VAL A 960 -15.95 27.05 31.28
C VAL A 960 -17.31 26.88 30.62
N THR A 961 -17.75 27.84 29.80
CA THR A 961 -18.98 27.74 29.01
C THR A 961 -18.94 26.57 28.02
N ASP A 962 -17.82 26.38 27.31
CA ASP A 962 -17.66 25.27 26.38
C ASP A 962 -17.69 23.91 27.10
N ILE A 963 -17.14 23.82 28.32
CA ILE A 963 -17.22 22.60 29.15
C ILE A 963 -18.68 22.32 29.55
N ARG A 964 -19.47 23.34 29.93
CA ARG A 964 -20.91 23.16 30.23
C ARG A 964 -21.70 22.70 29.00
N ARG A 965 -21.42 23.29 27.83
CA ARG A 965 -22.05 22.87 26.57
C ARG A 965 -21.72 21.42 26.22
N ALA A 966 -20.46 21.02 26.38
CA ALA A 966 -20.04 19.64 26.18
C ALA A 966 -20.73 18.67 27.15
N LEU A 967 -20.92 19.07 28.42
CA LEU A 967 -21.65 18.28 29.43
C LEU A 967 -23.09 18.01 29.00
N GLU A 968 -23.82 19.02 28.53
CA GLU A 968 -25.18 18.84 28.03
C GLU A 968 -25.24 17.84 26.86
N GLY A 969 -24.29 17.92 25.93
CA GLY A 969 -24.18 16.97 24.82
C GLY A 969 -23.93 15.53 25.29
N VAL A 970 -22.98 15.35 26.23
CA VAL A 970 -22.65 14.04 26.81
C VAL A 970 -23.81 13.42 27.59
N GLU A 971 -24.62 14.23 28.25
CA GLU A 971 -25.80 13.74 28.98
C GLU A 971 -26.91 13.29 28.02
N ARG A 972 -27.11 13.99 26.90
CA ARG A 972 -28.12 13.66 25.88
C ARG A 972 -27.80 12.40 25.08
N GLU A 973 -26.52 12.16 24.80
CA GLU A 973 -26.08 11.05 23.95
C GLU A 973 -25.75 9.77 24.73
N TRP A 974 -26.11 9.70 26.00
CA TRP A 974 -25.88 8.52 26.82
C TRP A 974 -26.94 7.41 26.59
N PRO A 975 -26.53 6.13 26.49
CA PRO A 975 -25.16 5.66 26.34
C PRO A 975 -24.65 5.65 24.89
N GLY A 976 -23.32 5.61 24.76
CA GLY A 976 -22.67 5.36 23.48
C GLY A 976 -22.94 3.95 22.93
N SER A 977 -22.73 3.79 21.63
CA SER A 977 -22.93 2.52 20.90
C SER A 977 -21.85 1.47 21.18
N THR A 978 -20.68 1.88 21.67
CA THR A 978 -19.57 0.99 22.05
C THR A 978 -19.01 1.31 23.42
N ASP A 979 -18.17 0.41 23.93
CA ASP A 979 -17.46 0.51 25.22
C ASP A 979 -15.97 0.86 25.02
N THR A 980 -15.67 1.76 24.10
CA THR A 980 -14.30 2.20 23.78
C THR A 980 -14.01 3.61 24.33
N LEU A 981 -12.72 3.94 24.49
CA LEU A 981 -12.25 5.29 24.85
C LEU A 981 -12.47 6.29 23.71
N CYS A 982 -12.23 5.89 22.46
CA CYS A 982 -12.28 6.80 21.32
C CYS A 982 -13.70 7.09 20.81
N CYS A 983 -14.48 6.05 20.54
CA CYS A 983 -15.76 6.13 19.85
C CYS A 983 -16.92 5.67 20.73
N GLY A 984 -16.70 5.56 22.03
CA GLY A 984 -17.61 4.89 22.93
C GLY A 984 -17.79 5.58 24.26
N THR A 985 -18.53 4.85 25.08
CA THR A 985 -19.05 5.25 26.38
C THR A 985 -17.94 5.67 27.37
N LEU A 986 -16.74 5.11 27.25
CA LEU A 986 -15.63 5.39 28.18
C LEU A 986 -15.08 6.81 28.02
N GLY A 987 -15.05 7.37 26.81
CA GLY A 987 -14.61 8.75 26.59
C GLY A 987 -15.52 9.77 27.30
N SER A 988 -16.83 9.52 27.26
CA SER A 988 -17.83 10.30 28.01
C SER A 988 -17.70 10.14 29.51
N ILE A 989 -17.44 8.93 30.01
CA ILE A 989 -17.21 8.65 31.44
C ILE A 989 -15.97 9.39 31.95
N GLU A 990 -14.88 9.42 31.16
CA GLU A 990 -13.68 10.19 31.49
C GLU A 990 -13.95 11.69 31.49
N PHE A 991 -14.66 12.21 30.48
CA PHE A 991 -15.03 13.62 30.46
C PHE A 991 -15.85 14.05 31.70
N LEU A 992 -16.86 13.27 32.09
CA LEU A 992 -17.67 13.55 33.28
C LEU A 992 -16.81 13.62 34.55
N TRP A 993 -15.85 12.70 34.68
CA TRP A 993 -14.93 12.68 35.82
C TRP A 993 -14.06 13.94 35.87
N GLU A 994 -13.50 14.35 34.73
CA GLU A 994 -12.62 15.51 34.64
C GLU A 994 -13.35 16.85 34.77
N ALA A 995 -14.58 16.94 34.26
CA ALA A 995 -15.39 18.15 34.33
C ALA A 995 -15.85 18.47 35.75
N ALA A 996 -15.92 17.47 36.65
CA ALA A 996 -16.40 17.62 38.02
C ALA A 996 -15.66 18.71 38.81
N ASP A 997 -14.33 18.75 38.73
CA ASP A 997 -13.53 19.74 39.46
C ASP A 997 -13.66 21.14 38.83
N VAL A 998 -13.61 21.22 37.49
CA VAL A 998 -13.67 22.51 36.77
C VAL A 998 -15.04 23.18 36.93
N LEU A 999 -16.11 22.39 36.96
CA LEU A 999 -17.48 22.87 37.13
C LEU A 999 -17.94 22.92 38.59
N SER A 1000 -17.12 22.48 39.54
CA SER A 1000 -17.49 22.34 40.96
C SER A 1000 -18.77 21.50 41.15
N ARG A 1001 -18.87 20.38 40.43
CA ARG A 1001 -20.01 19.45 40.38
C ARG A 1001 -19.58 18.03 40.77
N PRO A 1002 -19.43 17.71 42.07
CA PRO A 1002 -18.92 16.41 42.52
C PRO A 1002 -19.84 15.23 42.14
N ASP A 1003 -21.13 15.48 41.94
CA ASP A 1003 -22.13 14.51 41.48
C ASP A 1003 -21.81 13.91 40.10
N LEU A 1004 -21.01 14.60 39.28
CA LEU A 1004 -20.54 14.07 37.99
C LEU A 1004 -19.59 12.88 38.19
N ARG A 1005 -18.81 12.83 39.28
CA ARG A 1005 -17.96 11.67 39.60
C ARG A 1005 -18.78 10.46 39.99
N ASP A 1006 -19.85 10.65 40.76
CA ASP A 1006 -20.77 9.57 41.12
C ASP A 1006 -21.45 9.01 39.88
N THR A 1007 -21.90 9.90 38.98
CA THR A 1007 -22.49 9.54 37.70
C THR A 1007 -21.50 8.76 36.83
N ALA A 1008 -20.25 9.24 36.68
CA ALA A 1008 -19.20 8.56 35.93
C ALA A 1008 -18.90 7.16 36.49
N THR A 1009 -18.89 7.02 37.82
CA THR A 1009 -18.62 5.76 38.51
C THR A 1009 -19.75 4.74 38.32
N GLN A 1010 -21.00 5.17 38.46
CA GLN A 1010 -22.17 4.32 38.21
C GLN A 1010 -22.25 3.86 36.75
N ARG A 1011 -21.98 4.78 35.82
CA ARG A 1011 -21.92 4.50 34.38
C ARG A 1011 -20.82 3.50 34.04
N LEU A 1012 -19.67 3.56 34.71
CA LEU A 1012 -18.60 2.58 34.51
C LEU A 1012 -18.94 1.20 35.05
N LEU A 1013 -19.59 1.12 36.23
CA LEU A 1013 -20.07 -0.13 36.79
C LEU A 1013 -21.06 -0.81 35.84
N ALA A 1014 -21.98 -0.03 35.29
CA ALA A 1014 -22.97 -0.47 34.32
C ALA A 1014 -22.32 -1.12 33.07
N VAL A 1015 -21.25 -0.51 32.53
CA VAL A 1015 -20.48 -1.08 31.41
C VAL A 1015 -19.90 -2.45 31.77
N ALA A 1016 -19.25 -2.59 32.93
CA ALA A 1016 -18.66 -3.85 33.37
C ALA A 1016 -19.71 -4.96 33.58
N GLN A 1017 -20.86 -4.62 34.18
CA GLN A 1017 -21.91 -5.59 34.47
C GLN A 1017 -22.63 -6.06 33.21
N THR A 1018 -22.90 -5.16 32.26
CA THR A 1018 -23.44 -5.53 30.95
C THR A 1018 -22.47 -6.44 30.20
N ALA A 1019 -21.17 -6.14 30.17
CA ALA A 1019 -20.20 -6.99 29.49
C ALA A 1019 -20.14 -8.42 30.07
N ARG A 1020 -20.29 -8.57 31.40
CA ARG A 1020 -20.36 -9.89 32.05
C ARG A 1020 -21.64 -10.65 31.70
N SER A 1021 -22.77 -9.97 31.56
CA SER A 1021 -24.06 -10.62 31.24
C SER A 1021 -24.15 -11.03 29.77
N THR A 1022 -23.56 -10.25 28.87
CA THR A 1022 -23.53 -10.53 27.42
C THR A 1022 -22.33 -11.39 26.99
N GLY A 1023 -21.32 -11.54 27.85
CA GLY A 1023 -20.09 -12.28 27.57
C GLY A 1023 -19.00 -11.48 26.84
N SER A 1024 -19.25 -10.21 26.48
CA SER A 1024 -18.28 -9.32 25.86
C SER A 1024 -18.69 -7.85 26.01
N TYR A 1025 -17.70 -6.95 26.04
CA TYR A 1025 -17.92 -5.53 25.81
C TYR A 1025 -18.44 -5.27 24.39
N ARG A 1026 -19.01 -4.07 24.18
CA ARG A 1026 -19.55 -3.64 22.89
C ARG A 1026 -18.44 -3.03 22.03
N TRP A 1027 -18.19 -3.64 20.87
CA TRP A 1027 -17.18 -3.23 19.90
C TRP A 1027 -17.81 -2.77 18.58
N ASN A 1028 -17.10 -1.95 17.80
CA ASN A 1028 -17.53 -1.61 16.44
C ASN A 1028 -17.43 -2.83 15.49
N GLY A 1029 -16.55 -3.78 15.80
CA GLY A 1029 -16.32 -5.00 15.05
C GLY A 1029 -15.43 -5.97 15.82
N GLY A 1030 -15.46 -7.25 15.43
CA GLY A 1030 -14.71 -8.31 16.09
C GLY A 1030 -15.18 -8.62 17.51
N ILE A 1031 -14.30 -9.28 18.26
CA ILE A 1031 -14.52 -9.72 19.65
C ILE A 1031 -13.38 -9.25 20.55
N SER A 1032 -13.53 -9.35 21.87
CA SER A 1032 -12.52 -8.91 22.84
C SER A 1032 -11.12 -9.50 22.60
N ARG A 1033 -11.03 -10.71 22.05
CA ARG A 1033 -9.76 -11.37 21.67
C ARG A 1033 -8.91 -10.53 20.71
N PHE A 1034 -9.52 -9.72 19.86
CA PHE A 1034 -8.82 -8.92 18.85
C PHE A 1034 -8.91 -7.41 19.08
N ASN A 1035 -9.78 -6.93 19.97
CA ASN A 1035 -9.84 -5.53 20.38
C ASN A 1035 -8.97 -5.31 21.63
N LEU A 1036 -7.65 -5.26 21.45
CA LEU A 1036 -6.68 -5.31 22.57
C LEU A 1036 -6.10 -3.95 22.97
N GLY A 1037 -6.03 -3.00 22.03
CA GLY A 1037 -5.40 -1.70 22.23
C GLY A 1037 -6.06 -0.78 23.26
N LEU A 1038 -5.44 0.39 23.49
CA LEU A 1038 -5.89 1.33 24.52
C LEU A 1038 -7.14 2.10 24.09
N PHE A 1039 -7.16 2.71 22.91
CA PHE A 1039 -8.26 3.61 22.52
C PHE A 1039 -9.52 2.91 22.02
N ARG A 1040 -9.35 1.72 21.40
CA ARG A 1040 -10.46 0.94 20.83
C ARG A 1040 -10.60 -0.47 21.40
N GLY A 1041 -9.86 -0.82 22.45
CA GLY A 1041 -9.80 -2.18 22.99
C GLY A 1041 -9.89 -2.29 24.51
N ILE A 1042 -9.69 -3.51 25.00
CA ILE A 1042 -9.84 -3.87 26.42
C ILE A 1042 -8.81 -3.18 27.32
N ALA A 1043 -7.62 -2.81 26.82
CA ALA A 1043 -6.66 -2.06 27.61
C ALA A 1043 -7.23 -0.69 28.03
N GLY A 1044 -8.05 -0.06 27.18
CA GLY A 1044 -8.78 1.17 27.52
C GLY A 1044 -9.80 0.98 28.62
N VAL A 1045 -10.56 -0.12 28.54
CA VAL A 1045 -11.52 -0.50 29.58
C VAL A 1045 -10.79 -0.64 30.92
N GLY A 1046 -9.74 -1.47 30.95
CA GLY A 1046 -8.93 -1.70 32.15
C GLY A 1046 -8.32 -0.40 32.70
N TYR A 1047 -7.84 0.48 31.82
CA TYR A 1047 -7.26 1.76 32.22
C TYR A 1047 -8.29 2.68 32.87
N THR A 1048 -9.50 2.81 32.30
CA THR A 1048 -10.60 3.57 32.89
C THR A 1048 -11.01 3.01 34.25
N MET A 1049 -11.03 1.67 34.41
CA MET A 1049 -11.29 1.03 35.70
C MET A 1049 -10.22 1.41 36.74
N LEU A 1050 -8.93 1.35 36.37
CA LEU A 1050 -7.83 1.72 37.27
C LEU A 1050 -7.88 3.19 37.69
N ARG A 1051 -8.27 4.11 36.80
CA ARG A 1051 -8.45 5.53 37.16
C ARG A 1051 -9.53 5.76 38.22
N ARG A 1052 -10.49 4.83 38.39
CA ARG A 1052 -11.47 4.87 39.50
C ARG A 1052 -10.94 4.25 40.79
N VAL A 1053 -9.87 3.48 40.73
CA VAL A 1053 -9.17 2.94 41.90
C VAL A 1053 -8.12 3.92 42.41
N ASP A 1054 -7.33 4.48 41.49
CA ASP A 1054 -6.30 5.47 41.75
C ASP A 1054 -6.45 6.68 40.80
N PRO A 1055 -7.01 7.79 41.31
CA PRO A 1055 -7.18 9.02 40.52
C PRO A 1055 -5.88 9.74 40.16
N SER A 1056 -4.71 9.32 40.69
CA SER A 1056 -3.41 9.93 40.39
C SER A 1056 -2.84 9.53 39.03
N LEU A 1057 -3.37 8.46 38.42
CA LEU A 1057 -3.01 8.05 37.07
C LEU A 1057 -3.26 9.22 36.08
N PRO A 1058 -2.51 9.34 34.98
CA PRO A 1058 -2.70 10.42 34.00
C PRO A 1058 -3.90 10.15 33.06
N ASN A 1059 -4.57 11.19 32.59
CA ASN A 1059 -5.62 11.02 31.58
C ASN A 1059 -5.02 10.93 30.17
N VAL A 1060 -5.00 9.71 29.62
CA VAL A 1060 -4.44 9.41 28.29
C VAL A 1060 -5.22 10.07 27.15
N LEU A 1061 -6.49 10.45 27.35
CA LEU A 1061 -7.31 11.12 26.32
C LEU A 1061 -6.87 12.57 26.07
N ILE A 1062 -6.02 13.13 26.93
CA ILE A 1062 -5.52 14.50 26.86
C ILE A 1062 -4.00 14.58 27.09
N TRP A 1063 -3.28 13.47 26.93
CA TRP A 1063 -1.80 13.43 27.02
C TRP A 1063 -1.22 14.14 28.26
N GLU A 1064 -1.87 13.97 29.43
CA GLU A 1064 -1.34 14.41 30.74
C GLU A 1064 -0.02 13.73 31.08
#